data_AF-A0A7X9L8L5-F1
#
_entry.id   AF-A0A7X9L8L5-F1
#
_cell.length_a   1.000
_cell.length_b   1.000
_cell.length_c   1.000
_cell.angle_alpha   90.00
_cell.angle_beta   90.00
_cell.angle_gamma   90.00
#
_symmetry.space_group_name_H-M   'P 1'
#
loop_
_entity.id
_entity.type
_entity.pdbx_description
1 polymer ?
#
loop_
_entity_poly.entity_id
_entity_poly.type
_entity_poly.pdbx_seq_one_letter_code
_entity_poly.pdbx_strand_id
1 'polypeptide(L)'
;AMREAKAAFGDARMYLEEAVIGPRHIEVQILADRYGDVIHLYERDCSVQRRHQKVIELAPAPNLDPALRDAICADAVKFARHIHYANAGTVEFLLGADGRYVFIEMNPRIQVEHTVTEEVTDVDLVSSQLRIAAGASLAELGLTQDGIEVRGQALQCRVTTEDPGNGFRPDTGRLSVYRTPGGAGVRLDGGVVFAGAEVSAHFDSMLVKLTCRGRDLQSAARRAYRALTEFRIRGVSTNIGFLEAVITDPDFLAGRATTSFIDERPHLLSHRLPADRGTKLLKYLAGVAVNKPHGECRTALIARDKLPGLTQAELAAPPPPGSKQLLLAEGPERFAQVLRDQHAVAVTDTTFRDAHQSLLATRVRTRDLLHVAPYIARLLPGLFSMESWGGATYDVTLRFLKEDPWERLASFAEAMPNIPQQMLLRGRNTVGYTPYPLAVTRAFVHEAARTGCDIFRIFDALNNIDQIRPAIEAVRETDHGVAEAALCYTGNLTSPGEKLYTLDYYLRFAEELVGAGAHILAIKDMAGLLRAPAAAKLVRALRERFDLPVHLHTHDTAGGQLATLLAAIDAGVDAVDVASAAWAGTTSQVSMSALIAATDDTERATGLSLQAATDLEPYFEAVRLLYAPFESGLPGPTGRVYTHEIPGGQLSNLRQQAIALGLGHRFEDIENMYAAANRILGNIVKVTPSSKVVGDLALALVGANADPDDFEANPGRYDIPASVIGFLNGDLGDPPGGWPEPFRTRALAGRVAKPVETELSADDERALADQPRRTLNRLLFPGPTKDYEDAVEEFSELSVLSTREFLHGLAVHSEHEVEIERGKRLLLGLEAIGEPDARGYRQVVCTINGQIRVVSVRDHAVQSNVVTAERADPGKPGQVPAPFAGVVTLTVEVGDVVEAGQSVATIEAMKMEAAITAGVGGTVERLAIGHAQAVEGGDLLLVIG
;
A
#
# COMPACT_ATOMS: atom_id res chain seq x y z
N ALA A 1 23.49 -22.81 34.14
CA ALA A 1 24.46 -22.48 35.19
C ALA A 1 25.80 -23.23 35.05
N MET A 2 26.05 -24.39 35.71
CA MET A 2 27.40 -25.01 35.74
C MET A 2 27.98 -25.34 34.36
N ARG A 3 27.14 -25.82 33.42
CA ARG A 3 27.55 -26.10 32.04
C ARG A 3 27.94 -24.83 31.27
N GLU A 4 27.18 -23.75 31.45
CA GLU A 4 27.47 -22.43 30.84
C GLU A 4 28.75 -21.83 31.41
N ALA A 5 28.95 -21.90 32.73
CA ALA A 5 30.16 -21.42 33.39
C ALA A 5 31.41 -22.14 32.87
N LYS A 6 31.34 -23.48 32.71
CA LYS A 6 32.44 -24.27 32.15
C LYS A 6 32.74 -23.89 30.70
N ALA A 7 31.72 -23.63 29.89
CA ALA A 7 31.87 -23.28 28.48
C ALA A 7 32.42 -21.86 28.29
N ALA A 8 31.90 -20.87 29.03
CA ALA A 8 32.25 -19.47 28.87
C ALA A 8 33.55 -19.07 29.58
N PHE A 9 33.82 -19.65 30.75
CA PHE A 9 34.93 -19.23 31.63
C PHE A 9 35.93 -20.35 31.94
N GLY A 10 35.68 -21.59 31.48
CA GLY A 10 36.57 -22.72 31.71
C GLY A 10 36.47 -23.36 33.10
N ASP A 11 35.58 -22.87 33.98
CA ASP A 11 35.39 -23.34 35.36
C ASP A 11 33.90 -23.47 35.70
N ALA A 12 33.52 -24.57 36.37
CA ALA A 12 32.14 -24.90 36.70
C ALA A 12 31.75 -24.59 38.16
N ARG A 13 32.68 -24.02 38.96
CA ARG A 13 32.41 -23.67 40.36
C ARG A 13 31.29 -22.64 40.46
N MET A 14 30.36 -22.89 41.38
CA MET A 14 29.21 -22.03 41.68
C MET A 14 29.14 -21.78 43.18
N TYR A 15 28.54 -20.65 43.56
CA TYR A 15 28.13 -20.34 44.92
C TYR A 15 26.67 -19.86 44.92
N LEU A 16 26.07 -19.75 46.10
CA LEU A 16 24.68 -19.30 46.27
C LEU A 16 24.68 -18.06 47.15
N GLU A 17 23.78 -17.13 46.84
CA GLU A 17 23.57 -15.90 47.58
C GLU A 17 22.08 -15.72 47.90
N GLU A 18 21.79 -14.87 48.89
CA GLU A 18 20.44 -14.42 49.16
C GLU A 18 19.94 -13.56 47.99
N ALA A 19 18.77 -13.89 47.43
CA ALA A 19 18.18 -13.12 46.34
C ALA A 19 17.51 -11.85 46.88
N VAL A 20 18.11 -10.68 46.64
CA VAL A 20 17.49 -9.38 46.90
C VAL A 20 16.42 -9.12 45.83
N ILE A 21 15.19 -8.85 46.24
CA ILE A 21 14.04 -8.68 45.32
C ILE A 21 13.88 -7.20 44.96
N GLY A 22 13.78 -6.91 43.65
CA GLY A 22 13.65 -5.56 43.11
C GLY A 22 14.72 -4.55 43.57
N PRO A 23 16.01 -4.92 43.70
CA PRO A 23 17.02 -4.01 44.19
C PRO A 23 17.29 -2.86 43.22
N ARG A 24 17.91 -1.81 43.74
CA ARG A 24 18.72 -0.90 42.94
C ARG A 24 20.14 -1.44 42.86
N HIS A 25 20.73 -1.44 41.67
CA HIS A 25 22.15 -1.74 41.48
C HIS A 25 22.91 -0.42 41.59
N ILE A 26 23.59 -0.21 42.71
CA ILE A 26 24.38 0.99 42.98
C ILE A 26 25.86 0.62 42.99
N GLU A 27 26.68 1.41 42.32
CA GLU A 27 28.11 1.15 42.22
C GLU A 27 28.94 2.40 42.48
N VAL A 28 30.09 2.25 43.13
CA VAL A 28 30.94 3.37 43.54
C VAL A 28 32.24 3.35 42.75
N GLN A 29 32.54 4.46 42.08
CA GLN A 29 33.80 4.63 41.39
C GLN A 29 34.93 4.89 42.38
N ILE A 30 35.95 4.03 42.38
CA ILE A 30 37.17 4.19 43.16
C ILE A 30 38.32 4.60 42.26
N LEU A 31 39.17 5.50 42.78
CA LEU A 31 40.48 5.79 42.22
C LEU A 31 41.51 5.75 43.36
N ALA A 32 42.57 4.97 43.19
CA ALA A 32 43.60 4.77 44.20
C ALA A 32 45.00 4.86 43.58
N ASP A 33 45.95 5.49 44.29
CA ASP A 33 47.35 5.49 43.87
C ASP A 33 48.15 4.35 44.54
N ARG A 34 49.46 4.31 44.26
CA ARG A 34 50.38 3.30 44.83
C ARG A 34 50.91 3.68 46.21
N TYR A 35 50.57 4.86 46.71
CA TYR A 35 51.06 5.42 47.97
C TYR A 35 50.07 5.24 49.12
N GLY A 36 48.89 4.67 48.83
CA GLY A 36 47.87 4.30 49.80
C GLY A 36 46.69 5.26 49.86
N ASP A 37 46.68 6.31 49.03
CA ASP A 37 45.56 7.24 48.92
C ASP A 37 44.45 6.62 48.06
N VAL A 38 43.22 6.71 48.57
CA VAL A 38 42.01 6.16 47.93
C VAL A 38 40.89 7.17 48.07
N ILE A 39 40.28 7.53 46.95
CA ILE A 39 39.12 8.42 46.84
C ILE A 39 37.98 7.73 46.10
N HIS A 40 36.76 8.19 46.32
CA HIS A 40 35.60 7.84 45.48
C HIS A 40 35.19 9.03 44.60
N LEU A 41 34.70 8.72 43.39
CA LEU A 41 34.09 9.69 42.47
C LEU A 41 32.57 9.50 42.44
N TYR A 42 31.98 9.44 43.65
CA TYR A 42 30.57 9.18 43.88
C TYR A 42 30.07 7.84 43.30
N GLU A 43 28.75 7.68 43.29
CA GLU A 43 28.05 6.49 42.84
C GLU A 43 27.42 6.65 41.45
N ARG A 44 27.15 5.51 40.82
CA ARG A 44 26.29 5.37 39.65
C ARG A 44 25.11 4.45 40.00
N ASP A 45 23.99 4.71 39.36
CA ASP A 45 22.82 3.83 39.39
C ASP A 45 22.73 3.08 38.06
N CYS A 46 22.93 1.77 38.13
CA CYS A 46 22.93 0.82 37.02
C CYS A 46 21.72 -0.11 37.08
N SER A 47 20.62 0.31 37.74
CA SER A 47 19.44 -0.51 37.96
C SER A 47 18.67 -0.83 36.68
N VAL A 48 18.77 0.02 35.65
CA VAL A 48 18.06 -0.22 34.38
C VAL A 48 18.76 -1.32 33.59
N GLN A 49 18.26 -2.55 33.77
CA GLN A 49 18.83 -3.77 33.22
C GLN A 49 17.79 -4.61 32.48
N ARG A 50 18.26 -5.42 31.53
CA ARG A 50 17.48 -6.47 30.89
C ARG A 50 18.23 -7.79 31.04
N ARG A 51 17.60 -8.83 31.61
CA ARG A 51 18.26 -10.13 31.85
C ARG A 51 19.64 -9.98 32.52
N HIS A 52 19.73 -9.08 33.51
CA HIS A 52 20.95 -8.76 34.26
C HIS A 52 22.07 -8.09 33.44
N GLN A 53 21.77 -7.54 32.26
CA GLN A 53 22.68 -6.73 31.47
C GLN A 53 22.31 -5.24 31.59
N LYS A 54 23.29 -4.38 31.90
CA LYS A 54 23.09 -2.92 32.02
C LYS A 54 22.71 -2.32 30.67
N VAL A 55 21.65 -1.50 30.66
CA VAL A 55 21.10 -0.86 29.45
C VAL A 55 21.32 0.66 29.50
N ILE A 56 20.95 1.28 30.63
CA ILE A 56 21.11 2.71 30.89
C ILE A 56 21.71 2.89 32.29
N GLU A 57 22.73 3.74 32.37
CA GLU A 57 23.42 4.05 33.62
C GLU A 57 23.30 5.54 33.94
N LEU A 58 23.15 5.87 35.23
CA LEU A 58 22.95 7.24 35.72
C LEU A 58 24.05 7.63 36.71
N ALA A 59 24.43 8.91 36.72
CA ALA A 59 25.28 9.47 37.78
C ALA A 59 24.83 10.89 38.14
N PRO A 60 24.77 11.26 39.43
CA PRO A 60 24.66 10.38 40.60
C PRO A 60 23.33 9.60 40.59
N ALA A 61 23.17 8.69 41.56
CA ALA A 61 21.93 7.92 41.72
C ALA A 61 20.74 8.83 42.08
N PRO A 62 19.65 8.86 41.28
CA PRO A 62 18.48 9.70 41.58
C PRO A 62 17.81 9.31 42.89
N ASN A 63 17.33 10.30 43.65
CA ASN A 63 16.61 10.11 44.93
C ASN A 63 17.31 9.19 45.95
N LEU A 64 18.63 9.03 45.87
CA LEU A 64 19.39 8.33 46.90
C LEU A 64 19.55 9.26 48.11
N ASP A 65 19.18 8.79 49.29
CA ASP A 65 19.38 9.52 50.54
C ASP A 65 20.87 9.89 50.69
N PRO A 66 21.22 11.17 50.91
CA PRO A 66 22.61 11.59 51.05
C PRO A 66 23.39 10.83 52.12
N ALA A 67 22.77 10.53 53.28
CA ALA A 67 23.44 9.78 54.35
C ALA A 67 23.73 8.34 53.91
N LEU A 68 22.82 7.75 53.13
CA LEU A 68 23.01 6.41 52.58
C LEU A 68 24.09 6.39 51.49
N ARG A 69 24.11 7.41 50.61
CA ARG A 69 25.19 7.60 49.62
C ARG A 69 26.54 7.65 50.30
N ASP A 70 26.68 8.49 51.33
CA ASP A 70 27.94 8.67 52.06
C ASP A 70 28.38 7.36 52.72
N ALA A 71 27.45 6.59 53.29
CA ALA A 71 27.73 5.28 53.86
C ALA A 71 28.24 4.27 52.80
N ILE A 72 27.54 4.14 51.67
CA ILE A 72 27.93 3.24 50.57
C ILE A 72 29.31 3.64 50.01
N CYS A 73 29.54 4.93 49.79
CA CYS A 73 30.83 5.44 49.30
C CYS A 73 31.96 5.20 50.30
N ALA A 74 31.72 5.45 51.59
CA ALA A 74 32.71 5.22 52.64
C ALA A 74 33.08 3.74 52.78
N ASP A 75 32.10 2.83 52.68
CA ASP A 75 32.35 1.39 52.71
C ASP A 75 33.12 0.90 51.48
N ALA A 76 32.84 1.45 50.29
CA ALA A 76 33.61 1.18 49.08
C ALA A 76 35.09 1.61 49.23
N VAL A 77 35.33 2.81 49.77
CA VAL A 77 36.70 3.30 50.05
C VAL A 77 37.38 2.44 51.12
N LYS A 78 36.66 2.06 52.17
CA LYS A 78 37.17 1.19 53.23
C LYS A 78 37.57 -0.17 52.68
N PHE A 79 36.74 -0.77 51.83
CA PHE A 79 37.03 -2.01 51.15
C PHE A 79 38.29 -1.90 50.28
N ALA A 80 38.36 -0.88 49.42
CA ALA A 80 39.50 -0.64 48.54
C ALA A 80 40.81 -0.40 49.31
N ARG A 81 40.76 0.37 50.41
CA ARG A 81 41.91 0.56 51.31
C ARG A 81 42.37 -0.74 51.96
N HIS A 82 41.43 -1.57 52.42
CA HIS A 82 41.75 -2.83 53.10
C HIS A 82 42.51 -3.81 52.20
N ILE A 83 42.18 -3.86 50.91
CA ILE A 83 42.85 -4.73 49.94
C ILE A 83 44.08 -4.07 49.29
N HIS A 84 44.47 -2.87 49.74
CA HIS A 84 45.52 -2.06 49.11
C HIS A 84 45.32 -1.89 47.60
N TYR A 85 44.10 -1.55 47.20
CA TYR A 85 43.74 -1.35 45.80
C TYR A 85 44.56 -0.24 45.15
N ALA A 86 44.85 -0.36 43.86
CA ALA A 86 45.52 0.67 43.07
C ALA A 86 44.85 0.79 41.69
N ASN A 87 44.96 1.98 41.09
CA ASN A 87 44.30 2.37 39.83
C ASN A 87 42.78 2.58 39.99
N ALA A 88 42.04 2.64 38.88
CA ALA A 88 40.58 2.77 38.91
C ALA A 88 39.91 1.40 39.08
N GLY A 89 38.81 1.36 39.82
CA GLY A 89 37.97 0.18 39.98
C GLY A 89 36.60 0.58 40.48
N THR A 90 35.65 -0.35 40.47
CA THR A 90 34.28 -0.08 40.92
C THR A 90 33.86 -1.12 41.94
N VAL A 91 33.29 -0.66 43.07
CA VAL A 91 32.64 -1.52 44.06
C VAL A 91 31.14 -1.51 43.81
N GLU A 92 30.53 -2.68 43.61
CA GLU A 92 29.10 -2.82 43.28
C GLU A 92 28.29 -3.31 44.49
N PHE A 93 27.09 -2.77 44.64
CA PHE A 93 26.14 -3.06 45.71
C PHE A 93 24.73 -3.27 45.19
N LEU A 94 23.95 -4.12 45.86
CA LEU A 94 22.50 -4.18 45.72
C LEU A 94 21.86 -3.45 46.90
N LEU A 95 21.00 -2.47 46.61
CA LEU A 95 20.26 -1.69 47.59
C LEU A 95 18.78 -2.11 47.59
N GLY A 96 18.31 -2.65 48.71
CA GLY A 96 16.91 -3.02 48.93
C GLY A 96 16.02 -1.83 49.27
N ALA A 97 14.70 -2.02 49.14
CA ALA A 97 13.69 -0.99 49.44
C ALA A 97 13.63 -0.59 50.93
N ASP A 98 14.14 -1.44 51.82
CA ASP A 98 14.27 -1.19 53.26
C ASP A 98 15.50 -0.32 53.61
N GLY A 99 16.28 0.08 52.61
CA GLY A 99 17.51 0.86 52.78
C GLY A 99 18.75 0.01 53.09
N ARG A 100 18.62 -1.31 53.21
CA ARG A 100 19.77 -2.21 53.40
C ARG A 100 20.49 -2.39 52.07
N TYR A 101 21.81 -2.17 52.06
CA TYR A 101 22.66 -2.49 50.93
C TYR A 101 23.63 -3.64 51.23
N VAL A 102 23.96 -4.42 50.21
CA VAL A 102 24.88 -5.55 50.28
C VAL A 102 25.91 -5.45 49.17
N PHE A 103 27.18 -5.74 49.49
CA PHE A 103 28.26 -5.85 48.51
C PHE A 103 28.04 -7.08 47.62
N ILE A 104 28.33 -6.95 46.32
CA ILE A 104 28.24 -8.07 45.38
C ILE A 104 29.56 -8.33 44.63
N GLU A 105 30.25 -7.28 44.17
CA GLU A 105 31.44 -7.45 43.34
C GLU A 105 32.35 -6.23 43.45
N MET A 106 33.65 -6.44 43.20
CA MET A 106 34.58 -5.38 42.80
C MET A 106 35.00 -5.65 41.36
N ASN A 107 34.79 -4.68 40.47
CA ASN A 107 35.32 -4.70 39.12
C ASN A 107 36.70 -4.02 39.12
N PRO A 108 37.82 -4.78 39.04
CA PRO A 108 39.17 -4.21 39.20
C PRO A 108 39.69 -3.61 37.89
N ARG A 109 38.85 -2.80 37.23
CA ARG A 109 39.10 -2.20 35.91
C ARG A 109 38.18 -1.01 35.69
N ILE A 110 38.45 -0.25 34.62
CA ILE A 110 37.51 0.74 34.10
C ILE A 110 36.24 0.04 33.60
N GLN A 111 35.09 0.69 33.78
CA GLN A 111 33.80 0.21 33.30
C GLN A 111 33.31 1.02 32.09
N VAL A 112 32.34 0.47 31.37
CA VAL A 112 31.82 1.07 30.13
C VAL A 112 31.18 2.44 30.42
N GLU A 113 30.50 2.53 31.56
CA GLU A 113 29.75 3.62 32.16
C GLU A 113 30.60 4.61 32.98
N HIS A 114 31.93 4.55 32.92
CA HIS A 114 32.77 5.57 33.56
C HIS A 114 32.45 6.99 33.07
N THR A 115 31.96 7.10 31.83
CA THR A 115 31.60 8.36 31.16
C THR A 115 30.60 9.21 31.95
N VAL A 116 29.59 8.61 32.59
CA VAL A 116 28.62 9.39 33.39
C VAL A 116 29.28 9.97 34.65
N THR A 117 30.26 9.28 35.23
CA THR A 117 31.04 9.80 36.37
C THR A 117 31.93 10.95 35.94
N GLU A 118 32.64 10.83 34.81
CA GLU A 118 33.46 11.92 34.27
C GLU A 118 32.61 13.16 33.99
N GLU A 119 31.42 12.97 33.38
CA GLU A 119 30.52 14.08 33.06
C GLU A 119 30.01 14.82 34.31
N VAL A 120 29.85 14.17 35.46
CA VAL A 120 29.37 14.84 36.67
C VAL A 120 30.45 15.30 37.62
N THR A 121 31.67 14.78 37.52
CA THR A 121 32.80 15.15 38.40
C THR A 121 33.87 15.99 37.71
N ASP A 122 33.84 16.05 36.37
CA ASP A 122 34.89 16.65 35.52
C ASP A 122 36.28 16.02 35.75
N VAL A 123 36.35 14.78 36.26
CA VAL A 123 37.58 14.00 36.42
C VAL A 123 37.74 13.04 35.24
N ASP A 124 38.83 13.17 34.48
CA ASP A 124 39.21 12.23 33.42
C ASP A 124 39.81 10.96 34.04
N LEU A 125 39.01 9.90 34.10
CA LEU A 125 39.36 8.63 34.72
C LEU A 125 40.46 7.93 33.92
N VAL A 126 40.35 7.86 32.60
CA VAL A 126 41.31 7.11 31.76
C VAL A 126 42.70 7.74 31.80
N SER A 127 42.79 9.07 31.73
CA SER A 127 44.05 9.80 31.89
C SER A 127 44.62 9.62 33.29
N SER A 128 43.78 9.67 34.32
CA SER A 128 44.20 9.43 35.71
C SER A 128 44.76 8.02 35.90
N GLN A 129 44.12 7.00 35.32
CA GLN A 129 44.62 5.61 35.35
C GLN A 129 46.02 5.49 34.76
N LEU A 130 46.27 6.12 33.60
CA LEU A 130 47.58 6.09 32.94
C LEU A 130 48.65 6.81 33.76
N ARG A 131 48.33 7.96 34.35
CA ARG A 131 49.26 8.72 35.19
C ARG A 131 49.58 8.00 36.50
N ILE A 132 48.58 7.41 37.17
CA ILE A 132 48.78 6.57 38.36
C ILE A 132 49.63 5.34 38.02
N ALA A 133 49.38 4.71 36.87
CA ALA A 133 50.20 3.60 36.40
C ALA A 133 51.67 4.02 36.15
N ALA A 134 51.89 5.27 35.72
CA ALA A 134 53.21 5.88 35.57
C ALA A 134 53.85 6.38 36.88
N GLY A 135 53.15 6.25 38.02
CA GLY A 135 53.68 6.58 39.34
C GLY A 135 53.22 7.92 39.92
N ALA A 136 52.26 8.62 39.30
CA ALA A 136 51.69 9.82 39.90
C ALA A 136 50.83 9.47 41.13
N SER A 137 50.94 10.28 42.19
CA SER A 137 50.04 10.26 43.35
C SER A 137 48.73 11.01 43.07
N LEU A 138 47.67 10.74 43.84
CA LEU A 138 46.41 11.48 43.72
C LEU A 138 46.59 12.98 44.00
N ALA A 139 47.47 13.32 44.95
CA ALA A 139 47.82 14.71 45.27
C ALA A 139 48.47 15.45 44.08
N GLU A 140 49.37 14.81 43.34
CA GLU A 140 49.99 15.38 42.12
C GLU A 140 48.99 15.56 40.98
N LEU A 141 47.94 14.73 40.95
CA LEU A 141 46.82 14.89 40.01
C LEU A 141 45.83 15.98 40.45
N GLY A 142 46.02 16.58 41.64
CA GLY A 142 45.09 17.57 42.21
C GLY A 142 43.76 16.95 42.67
N LEU A 143 43.73 15.64 42.91
CA LEU A 143 42.52 14.91 43.29
C LEU A 143 42.53 14.63 44.79
N THR A 144 41.60 15.26 45.51
CA THR A 144 41.36 15.04 46.94
C THR A 144 39.88 14.84 47.16
N GLN A 145 39.49 14.03 48.16
CA GLN A 145 38.08 13.70 48.38
C GLN A 145 37.20 14.94 48.57
N ASP A 146 37.68 15.92 49.34
CA ASP A 146 36.96 17.17 49.62
C ASP A 146 36.86 18.12 48.42
N GLY A 147 37.68 17.91 47.38
CA GLY A 147 37.69 18.72 46.15
C GLY A 147 36.82 18.17 45.03
N ILE A 148 36.22 16.97 45.21
CA ILE A 148 35.39 16.33 44.19
C ILE A 148 33.92 16.69 44.46
N GLU A 149 33.27 17.30 43.48
CA GLU A 149 31.87 17.72 43.58
C GLU A 149 31.05 17.13 42.42
N VAL A 150 29.78 16.83 42.70
CA VAL A 150 28.82 16.44 41.67
C VAL A 150 28.21 17.67 41.01
N ARG A 151 28.23 17.71 39.68
CA ARG A 151 27.71 18.82 38.88
C ARG A 151 26.62 18.36 37.92
N GLY A 152 25.39 18.42 38.40
CA GLY A 152 24.20 18.03 37.65
C GLY A 152 23.98 16.51 37.65
N GLN A 153 23.37 15.99 36.59
CA GLN A 153 23.17 14.55 36.40
C GLN A 153 23.53 14.16 34.96
N ALA A 154 24.06 12.96 34.79
CA ALA A 154 24.35 12.37 33.51
C ALA A 154 23.68 11.01 33.37
N LEU A 155 23.36 10.64 32.14
CA LEU A 155 22.93 9.31 31.79
C LEU A 155 23.68 8.82 30.55
N GLN A 156 23.90 7.52 30.46
CA GLN A 156 24.44 6.87 29.28
C GLN A 156 23.44 5.88 28.70
N CYS A 157 23.30 5.89 27.37
CA CYS A 157 22.60 4.86 26.61
C CYS A 157 23.59 4.15 25.69
N ARG A 158 23.50 2.82 25.59
CA ARG A 158 24.29 2.04 24.63
C ARG A 158 23.45 1.77 23.39
N VAL A 159 23.82 2.40 22.28
CA VAL A 159 23.18 2.14 20.97
C VAL A 159 23.81 0.88 20.39
N THR A 160 23.01 -0.17 20.21
CA THR A 160 23.43 -1.49 19.72
C THR A 160 22.69 -1.89 18.43
N THR A 161 23.15 -2.94 17.75
CA THR A 161 22.43 -3.56 16.62
C THR A 161 21.36 -4.56 17.05
N GLU A 162 21.05 -4.66 18.33
CA GLU A 162 20.02 -5.57 18.82
C GLU A 162 18.63 -5.09 18.41
N ASP A 163 17.85 -5.98 17.79
CA ASP A 163 16.48 -5.70 17.38
C ASP A 163 15.47 -6.04 18.49
N PRO A 164 14.84 -5.04 19.15
CA PRO A 164 13.85 -5.29 20.21
C PRO A 164 12.64 -6.10 19.72
N GLY A 165 12.24 -5.95 18.45
CA GLY A 165 11.12 -6.67 17.84
C GLY A 165 11.42 -8.16 17.60
N ASN A 166 12.71 -8.51 17.51
CA ASN A 166 13.19 -9.87 17.33
C ASN A 166 13.93 -10.39 18.58
N GLY A 167 13.48 -10.01 19.78
CA GLY A 167 14.00 -10.52 21.05
C GLY A 167 15.41 -10.02 21.40
N PHE A 168 15.83 -8.87 20.86
CA PHE A 168 17.15 -8.24 21.00
C PHE A 168 18.28 -9.08 20.42
N ARG A 169 18.01 -9.81 19.33
CA ARG A 169 19.07 -10.48 18.58
C ARG A 169 19.92 -9.43 17.86
N PRO A 170 21.27 -9.50 17.94
CA PRO A 170 22.15 -8.62 17.18
C PRO A 170 21.95 -8.78 15.68
N ASP A 171 21.65 -7.68 15.00
CA ASP A 171 21.65 -7.61 13.55
C ASP A 171 23.08 -7.40 13.01
N THR A 172 23.34 -7.88 11.80
CA THR A 172 24.67 -7.87 11.17
C THR A 172 24.56 -7.38 9.73
N GLY A 173 25.67 -6.88 9.18
CA GLY A 173 25.72 -6.41 7.81
C GLY A 173 26.23 -4.98 7.68
N ARG A 174 26.03 -4.40 6.49
CA ARG A 174 26.66 -3.15 6.11
C ARG A 174 25.81 -1.94 6.49
N LEU A 175 26.42 -0.99 7.20
CA LEU A 175 25.80 0.30 7.50
C LEU A 175 25.71 1.15 6.23
N SER A 176 24.50 1.38 5.71
CA SER A 176 24.29 2.23 4.53
C SER A 176 24.26 3.72 4.89
N VAL A 177 23.84 4.06 6.11
CA VAL A 177 23.85 5.43 6.65
C VAL A 177 24.26 5.36 8.11
N TYR A 178 25.19 6.23 8.51
CA TYR A 178 25.56 6.42 9.90
C TYR A 178 25.77 7.91 10.18
N ARG A 179 24.78 8.54 10.82
CA ARG A 179 24.83 9.94 11.24
C ARG A 179 24.60 10.02 12.74
N THR A 180 25.55 10.65 13.41
CA THR A 180 25.53 10.88 14.84
C THR A 180 24.92 12.25 15.18
N PRO A 181 24.28 12.38 16.36
CA PRO A 181 23.87 13.67 16.91
C PRO A 181 25.08 14.45 17.43
N GLY A 182 24.87 15.72 17.79
CA GLY A 182 25.86 16.54 18.51
C GLY A 182 25.19 17.57 19.40
N GLY A 183 25.93 18.58 19.84
CA GLY A 183 25.41 19.71 20.60
C GLY A 183 25.77 19.70 22.09
N ALA A 184 25.38 20.75 22.80
CA ALA A 184 25.79 20.97 24.19
C ALA A 184 25.26 19.89 25.14
N GLY A 185 26.17 19.32 25.95
CA GLY A 185 25.85 18.28 26.93
C GLY A 185 25.59 16.89 26.31
N VAL A 186 26.09 16.66 25.10
CA VAL A 186 26.08 15.35 24.41
C VAL A 186 27.51 14.92 24.15
N ARG A 187 27.85 13.75 24.66
CA ARG A 187 29.13 13.06 24.47
C ARG A 187 28.88 11.74 23.76
N LEU A 188 29.74 11.43 22.78
CA LEU A 188 29.68 10.20 22.02
C LEU A 188 31.02 9.47 22.09
N ASP A 189 30.96 8.19 22.46
CA ASP A 189 32.11 7.30 22.50
C ASP A 189 31.76 6.06 21.67
N GLY A 190 32.27 5.97 20.45
CA GLY A 190 31.98 4.88 19.51
C GLY A 190 33.24 4.20 18.99
N GLY A 191 33.08 3.01 18.40
CA GLY A 191 34.15 2.31 17.69
C GLY A 191 34.42 2.90 16.30
N VAL A 192 35.06 2.13 15.41
CA VAL A 192 35.27 2.50 14.00
C VAL A 192 33.98 2.27 13.21
N VAL A 193 32.95 3.06 13.52
CA VAL A 193 31.60 2.95 12.93
C VAL A 193 31.37 4.15 12.01
N PHE A 194 31.21 3.89 10.71
CA PHE A 194 31.02 4.89 9.67
C PHE A 194 30.13 4.33 8.54
N ALA A 195 29.63 5.21 7.67
CA ALA A 195 28.85 4.76 6.51
C ALA A 195 29.71 3.86 5.60
N GLY A 196 29.25 2.63 5.39
CA GLY A 196 29.95 1.59 4.65
C GLY A 196 30.67 0.56 5.52
N ALA A 197 30.78 0.77 6.84
CA ALA A 197 31.34 -0.21 7.77
C ALA A 197 30.45 -1.46 7.85
N GLU A 198 31.08 -2.61 8.08
CA GLU A 198 30.41 -3.91 8.17
C GLU A 198 30.37 -4.38 9.63
N VAL A 199 29.17 -4.57 10.15
CA VAL A 199 28.94 -5.12 11.49
C VAL A 199 29.03 -6.63 11.40
N SER A 200 30.11 -7.18 11.95
CA SER A 200 30.34 -8.63 11.98
C SER A 200 29.64 -9.28 13.17
N ALA A 201 29.39 -10.58 13.02
CA ALA A 201 28.83 -11.42 14.06
C ALA A 201 29.90 -11.90 15.09
N HIS A 202 31.11 -11.35 15.10
CA HIS A 202 32.20 -11.86 15.95
C HIS A 202 32.44 -11.10 17.26
N PHE A 203 31.85 -9.91 17.40
CA PHE A 203 32.05 -9.00 18.54
C PHE A 203 30.71 -8.62 19.18
N ASP A 204 30.76 -7.75 20.20
CA ASP A 204 29.53 -7.19 20.74
C ASP A 204 28.79 -6.33 19.69
N SER A 205 27.50 -6.10 19.94
CA SER A 205 26.62 -5.37 19.04
C SER A 205 26.71 -3.86 19.20
N MET A 206 27.67 -3.34 19.97
CA MET A 206 27.71 -1.92 20.34
C MET A 206 28.18 -1.06 19.17
N LEU A 207 27.36 -0.08 18.79
CA LEU A 207 27.72 0.92 17.78
C LEU A 207 28.36 2.15 18.44
N VAL A 208 27.66 2.74 19.41
CA VAL A 208 28.08 3.97 20.07
C VAL A 208 27.45 4.11 21.45
N LYS A 209 28.22 4.65 22.40
CA LYS A 209 27.73 5.10 23.70
C LYS A 209 27.32 6.56 23.59
N LEU A 210 26.08 6.84 23.93
CA LEU A 210 25.54 8.19 24.02
C LEU A 210 25.46 8.59 25.49
N THR A 211 26.31 9.52 25.90
CA THR A 211 26.26 10.09 27.25
C THR A 211 25.69 11.50 27.17
N CYS A 212 24.69 11.79 27.99
CA CYS A 212 24.05 13.10 28.04
C CYS A 212 24.04 13.65 29.47
N ARG A 213 24.48 14.89 29.64
CA ARG A 213 24.50 15.61 30.92
C ARG A 213 23.43 16.68 30.95
N GLY A 214 22.86 16.94 32.12
CA GLY A 214 21.92 18.02 32.39
C GLY A 214 22.06 18.56 33.82
N ARG A 215 21.35 19.64 34.14
CA ARG A 215 21.27 20.14 35.52
C ARG A 215 20.51 19.20 36.45
N ASP A 216 19.64 18.38 35.87
CA ASP A 216 18.73 17.41 36.49
C ASP A 216 18.50 16.26 35.49
N LEU A 217 17.94 15.14 35.98
CA LEU A 217 17.67 13.93 35.20
C LEU A 217 16.74 14.23 34.02
N GLN A 218 15.74 15.09 34.23
CA GLN A 218 14.81 15.52 33.19
C GLN A 218 15.53 16.19 32.02
N SER A 219 16.49 17.07 32.31
CA SER A 219 17.28 17.77 31.30
C SER A 219 18.24 16.83 30.58
N ALA A 220 18.86 15.89 31.30
CA ALA A 220 19.71 14.85 30.71
C ALA A 220 18.90 13.92 29.81
N ALA A 221 17.75 13.43 30.28
CA ALA A 221 16.80 12.58 29.53
C ALA A 221 16.27 13.28 28.28
N ARG A 222 15.88 14.55 28.37
CA ARG A 222 15.44 15.32 27.20
C ARG A 222 16.54 15.48 26.15
N ARG A 223 17.80 15.68 26.57
CA ARG A 223 18.95 15.77 25.65
C ARG A 223 19.25 14.41 25.02
N ALA A 224 19.18 13.33 25.79
CA ALA A 224 19.32 11.96 25.33
C ALA A 224 18.22 11.61 24.31
N TYR A 225 16.96 11.91 24.61
CA TYR A 225 15.83 11.70 23.70
C TYR A 225 16.05 12.42 22.38
N ARG A 226 16.37 13.72 22.41
CA ARG A 226 16.67 14.48 21.18
C ARG A 226 17.86 13.87 20.42
N ALA A 227 18.93 13.47 21.11
CA ALA A 227 20.10 12.86 20.47
C ALA A 227 19.77 11.50 19.83
N LEU A 228 19.03 10.63 20.53
CA LEU A 228 18.52 9.35 20.02
C LEU A 228 17.64 9.55 18.78
N THR A 229 16.71 10.51 18.83
CA THR A 229 15.82 10.82 17.70
C THR A 229 16.56 11.47 16.52
N GLU A 230 17.73 12.08 16.74
CA GLU A 230 18.57 12.65 15.68
C GLU A 230 19.47 11.62 14.97
N PHE A 231 19.77 10.48 15.61
CA PHE A 231 20.54 9.42 14.98
C PHE A 231 19.88 8.96 13.68
N ARG A 232 20.70 8.76 12.65
CA ARG A 232 20.26 8.07 11.43
C ARG A 232 21.21 6.91 11.18
N ILE A 233 20.76 5.73 11.58
CA ILE A 233 21.44 4.46 11.34
C ILE A 233 20.56 3.64 10.39
N ARG A 234 21.15 3.14 9.31
CA ARG A 234 20.47 2.34 8.27
C ARG A 234 21.38 1.21 7.82
N GLY A 235 20.78 0.12 7.36
CA GLY A 235 21.47 -1.10 6.92
C GLY A 235 21.46 -2.21 7.97
N VAL A 236 21.29 -1.86 9.24
CA VAL A 236 21.05 -2.79 10.35
C VAL A 236 19.98 -2.21 11.29
N SER A 237 19.32 -3.09 12.03
CA SER A 237 18.39 -2.77 13.12
C SER A 237 19.12 -2.16 14.31
N THR A 238 18.41 -1.41 15.16
CA THR A 238 19.00 -0.79 16.36
C THR A 238 18.03 -0.79 17.53
N ASN A 239 18.57 -0.73 18.75
CA ASN A 239 17.77 -0.64 19.98
C ASN A 239 17.27 0.80 20.32
N ILE A 240 17.43 1.78 19.42
CA ILE A 240 17.14 3.21 19.69
C ILE A 240 15.70 3.44 20.15
N GLY A 241 14.71 2.86 19.47
CA GLY A 241 13.30 3.05 19.82
C GLY A 241 12.96 2.51 21.21
N PHE A 242 13.64 1.44 21.64
CA PHE A 242 13.52 0.92 23.00
C PHE A 242 14.15 1.87 24.03
N LEU A 243 15.34 2.41 23.73
CA LEU A 243 15.99 3.40 24.61
C LEU A 243 15.14 4.66 24.78
N GLU A 244 14.53 5.16 23.69
CA GLU A 244 13.59 6.29 23.72
C GLU A 244 12.38 6.01 24.63
N ALA A 245 11.81 4.80 24.55
CA ALA A 245 10.71 4.38 25.41
C ALA A 245 11.12 4.36 26.89
N VAL A 246 12.31 3.82 27.22
CA VAL A 246 12.79 3.75 28.61
C VAL A 246 13.02 5.15 29.20
N ILE A 247 13.70 6.05 28.49
CA ILE A 247 14.03 7.37 29.04
C ILE A 247 12.84 8.33 29.12
N THR A 248 11.72 8.01 28.46
CA THR A 248 10.47 8.78 28.53
C THR A 248 9.45 8.19 29.50
N ASP A 249 9.75 7.03 30.09
CA ASP A 249 8.88 6.39 31.07
C ASP A 249 8.79 7.25 32.35
N PRO A 250 7.57 7.48 32.91
CA PRO A 250 7.38 8.30 34.09
C PRO A 250 8.14 7.82 35.34
N ASP A 251 8.34 6.51 35.53
CA ASP A 251 9.05 5.96 36.68
C ASP A 251 10.57 6.09 36.53
N PHE A 252 11.09 5.94 35.31
CA PHE A 252 12.50 6.24 35.02
C PHE A 252 12.80 7.72 35.33
N LEU A 253 11.97 8.61 34.79
CA LEU A 253 12.07 10.06 34.96
C LEU A 253 11.91 10.52 36.41
N ALA A 254 11.16 9.75 37.21
CA ALA A 254 11.01 9.97 38.64
C ALA A 254 12.11 9.30 39.47
N GLY A 255 13.09 8.62 38.87
CA GLY A 255 14.21 7.99 39.58
C GLY A 255 13.79 6.77 40.41
N ARG A 256 12.77 6.02 39.96
CA ARG A 256 12.21 4.84 40.65
C ARG A 256 12.57 3.50 39.98
N ALA A 257 13.52 3.50 39.06
CA ALA A 257 13.93 2.27 38.37
C ALA A 257 14.62 1.28 39.32
N THR A 258 14.26 0.00 39.19
CA THR A 258 14.87 -1.15 39.86
C THR A 258 15.41 -2.12 38.81
N THR A 259 16.13 -3.17 39.22
CA THR A 259 16.60 -4.23 38.30
C THR A 259 15.50 -4.97 37.56
N SER A 260 14.25 -4.90 38.03
CA SER A 260 13.07 -5.52 37.41
C SER A 260 12.30 -4.57 36.48
N PHE A 261 12.71 -3.30 36.39
CA PHE A 261 11.96 -2.22 35.72
C PHE A 261 11.54 -2.56 34.28
N ILE A 262 12.46 -3.12 33.49
CA ILE A 262 12.22 -3.46 32.08
C ILE A 262 11.33 -4.70 31.96
N ASP A 263 11.60 -5.73 32.75
CA ASP A 263 10.87 -7.01 32.69
C ASP A 263 9.38 -6.86 33.10
N GLU A 264 9.06 -5.88 33.96
CA GLU A 264 7.69 -5.54 34.36
C GLU A 264 6.91 -4.72 33.33
N ARG A 265 7.56 -4.25 32.25
CA ARG A 265 6.98 -3.29 31.29
C ARG A 265 7.11 -3.77 29.85
N PRO A 266 6.35 -4.81 29.44
CA PRO A 266 6.42 -5.37 28.09
C PRO A 266 6.08 -4.35 26.99
N HIS A 267 5.31 -3.29 27.32
CA HIS A 267 4.96 -2.23 26.37
C HIS A 267 6.17 -1.40 25.90
N LEU A 268 7.30 -1.41 26.62
CA LEU A 268 8.53 -0.74 26.19
C LEU A 268 9.10 -1.32 24.88
N LEU A 269 8.69 -2.54 24.51
CA LEU A 269 9.09 -3.21 23.27
C LEU A 269 8.21 -2.83 22.05
N SER A 270 7.11 -2.12 22.27
CA SER A 270 6.11 -1.79 21.24
C SER A 270 6.31 -0.42 20.58
N HIS A 271 7.48 0.19 20.73
CA HIS A 271 7.73 1.55 20.25
C HIS A 271 7.69 1.64 18.71
N ARG A 272 7.11 2.73 18.19
CA ARG A 272 6.86 2.93 16.76
C ARG A 272 8.18 3.01 15.97
N LEU A 273 8.35 2.11 15.00
CA LEU A 273 9.41 2.22 13.99
C LEU A 273 9.11 3.40 13.03
N PRO A 274 10.10 4.23 12.66
CA PRO A 274 9.91 5.27 11.65
C PRO A 274 9.48 4.67 10.31
N ALA A 275 8.45 5.24 9.66
CA ALA A 275 7.86 4.70 8.42
C ALA A 275 8.80 4.71 7.19
N ASP A 276 9.97 5.35 7.28
CA ASP A 276 11.02 5.47 6.25
C ASP A 276 10.52 5.75 4.81
N ARG A 277 9.44 6.54 4.69
CA ARG A 277 8.70 6.81 3.44
C ARG A 277 9.61 7.21 2.27
N GLY A 278 10.64 8.03 2.52
CA GLY A 278 11.56 8.47 1.47
C GLY A 278 12.42 7.36 0.86
N THR A 279 12.94 6.43 1.68
CA THR A 279 13.72 5.28 1.18
C THR A 279 12.81 4.34 0.39
N LYS A 280 11.58 4.12 0.86
CA LYS A 280 10.58 3.28 0.19
C LYS A 280 10.20 3.82 -1.19
N LEU A 281 9.94 5.14 -1.31
CA LEU A 281 9.68 5.79 -2.59
C LEU A 281 10.89 5.72 -3.54
N LEU A 282 12.12 5.92 -3.03
CA LEU A 282 13.32 5.74 -3.84
C LEU A 282 13.49 4.30 -4.34
N LYS A 283 13.11 3.30 -3.54
CA LYS A 283 13.15 1.90 -3.95
C LYS A 283 12.29 1.66 -5.19
N TYR A 284 11.08 2.22 -5.21
CA TYR A 284 10.21 2.17 -6.38
C TYR A 284 10.84 2.89 -7.58
N LEU A 285 11.22 4.16 -7.41
CA LEU A 285 11.77 4.99 -8.49
C LEU A 285 13.05 4.41 -9.10
N ALA A 286 13.94 3.87 -8.27
CA ALA A 286 15.15 3.16 -8.71
C ALA A 286 14.80 1.86 -9.45
N GLY A 287 13.79 1.12 -8.96
CA GLY A 287 13.22 -0.05 -9.61
C GLY A 287 12.75 0.23 -11.04
N VAL A 288 11.95 1.30 -11.20
CA VAL A 288 11.44 1.73 -12.51
C VAL A 288 12.57 2.25 -13.41
N ALA A 289 13.52 3.02 -12.87
CA ALA A 289 14.66 3.54 -13.65
C ALA A 289 15.57 2.43 -14.20
N VAL A 290 15.78 1.35 -13.43
CA VAL A 290 16.57 0.18 -13.86
C VAL A 290 15.80 -0.66 -14.87
N ASN A 291 14.55 -1.03 -14.55
CA ASN A 291 13.82 -2.05 -15.31
C ASN A 291 12.97 -1.49 -16.46
N LYS A 292 12.70 -0.18 -16.48
CA LYS A 292 11.99 0.54 -17.54
C LYS A 292 10.74 -0.19 -18.06
N PRO A 293 9.79 -0.57 -17.18
CA PRO A 293 8.63 -1.39 -17.56
C PRO A 293 7.75 -0.77 -18.66
N HIS A 294 7.82 0.55 -18.83
CA HIS A 294 7.06 1.31 -19.84
C HIS A 294 7.96 1.97 -20.90
N GLY A 295 9.23 1.56 -20.98
CA GLY A 295 10.23 2.15 -21.86
C GLY A 295 10.66 3.55 -21.43
N GLU A 296 11.39 4.22 -22.32
CA GLU A 296 11.86 5.60 -22.11
C GLU A 296 10.71 6.60 -22.07
N CYS A 297 10.89 7.66 -21.26
CA CYS A 297 9.95 8.75 -21.22
C CYS A 297 9.87 9.45 -22.59
N ARG A 298 8.66 9.57 -23.15
CA ARG A 298 8.43 10.11 -24.50
C ARG A 298 8.17 11.61 -24.55
N THR A 299 8.00 12.27 -23.40
CA THR A 299 7.63 13.69 -23.34
C THR A 299 8.13 14.36 -22.08
N ALA A 300 8.66 15.58 -22.23
CA ALA A 300 9.02 16.46 -21.12
C ALA A 300 7.90 17.43 -20.74
N LEU A 301 6.72 17.32 -21.38
CA LEU A 301 5.59 18.21 -21.13
C LEU A 301 5.10 18.10 -19.69
N ILE A 302 4.82 19.25 -19.10
CA ILE A 302 4.17 19.37 -17.79
C ILE A 302 2.70 19.71 -18.08
N ALA A 303 1.81 18.73 -17.94
CA ALA A 303 0.41 18.89 -18.35
C ALA A 303 -0.29 20.06 -17.66
N ARG A 304 -0.03 20.28 -16.36
CA ARG A 304 -0.61 21.40 -15.59
C ARG A 304 -0.30 22.79 -16.15
N ASP A 305 0.76 22.96 -16.93
CA ASP A 305 1.12 24.23 -17.56
C ASP A 305 0.19 24.57 -18.74
N LYS A 306 -0.66 23.61 -19.15
CA LYS A 306 -1.70 23.76 -20.18
C LYS A 306 -3.09 24.04 -19.62
N LEU A 307 -3.25 24.14 -18.29
CA LEU A 307 -4.52 24.51 -17.68
C LEU A 307 -4.88 25.97 -18.00
N PRO A 308 -6.17 26.32 -18.06
CA PRO A 308 -6.63 27.69 -18.25
C PRO A 308 -6.02 28.65 -17.22
N GLY A 309 -5.84 29.92 -17.58
CA GLY A 309 -5.17 30.93 -16.75
C GLY A 309 -6.01 31.47 -15.59
N LEU A 310 -6.45 30.60 -14.66
CA LEU A 310 -7.14 31.01 -13.42
C LEU A 310 -6.13 31.30 -12.30
N THR A 311 -6.40 32.34 -11.52
CA THR A 311 -5.59 32.68 -10.34
C THR A 311 -5.85 31.70 -9.19
N GLN A 312 -4.90 31.59 -8.27
CA GLN A 312 -5.08 30.79 -7.05
C GLN A 312 -6.24 31.28 -6.18
N ALA A 313 -6.54 32.59 -6.20
CA ALA A 313 -7.68 33.15 -5.50
C ALA A 313 -9.01 32.68 -6.11
N GLU A 314 -9.10 32.58 -7.44
CA GLU A 314 -10.28 32.07 -8.14
C GLU A 314 -10.48 30.57 -7.89
N LEU A 315 -9.40 29.78 -7.87
CA LEU A 315 -9.48 28.35 -7.57
C LEU A 315 -9.82 28.08 -6.10
N ALA A 316 -9.39 28.94 -5.18
CA ALA A 316 -9.71 28.82 -3.75
C ALA A 316 -11.14 29.27 -3.41
N ALA A 317 -11.77 30.09 -4.25
CA ALA A 317 -13.16 30.49 -4.06
C ALA A 317 -14.11 29.31 -4.40
N PRO A 318 -15.28 29.20 -3.74
CA PRO A 318 -16.29 28.21 -4.11
C PRO A 318 -16.68 28.33 -5.59
N PRO A 319 -16.81 27.21 -6.33
CA PRO A 319 -17.28 27.25 -7.72
C PRO A 319 -18.76 27.67 -7.79
N PRO A 320 -19.26 28.14 -8.95
CA PRO A 320 -20.67 28.46 -9.12
C PRO A 320 -21.56 27.24 -8.79
N PRO A 321 -22.73 27.42 -8.15
CA PRO A 321 -23.66 26.32 -7.92
C PRO A 321 -24.02 25.58 -9.21
N GLY A 322 -24.05 24.25 -9.14
CA GLY A 322 -24.37 23.35 -10.25
C GLY A 322 -25.51 22.40 -9.90
N SER A 323 -25.65 21.33 -10.68
CA SER A 323 -26.72 20.33 -10.52
C SER A 323 -26.68 19.60 -9.17
N LYS A 324 -25.51 19.53 -8.50
CA LYS A 324 -25.40 18.91 -7.17
C LYS A 324 -26.14 19.68 -6.10
N GLN A 325 -26.15 21.02 -6.17
CA GLN A 325 -26.90 21.82 -5.22
C GLN A 325 -28.42 21.58 -5.35
N LEU A 326 -28.92 21.38 -6.56
CA LEU A 326 -30.32 21.00 -6.79
C LEU A 326 -30.62 19.64 -6.16
N LEU A 327 -29.78 18.63 -6.41
CA LEU A 327 -29.96 17.29 -5.85
C LEU A 327 -30.00 17.30 -4.32
N LEU A 328 -29.03 17.98 -3.69
CA LEU A 328 -28.93 18.03 -2.23
C LEU A 328 -30.06 18.84 -1.58
N ALA A 329 -30.60 19.84 -2.27
CA ALA A 329 -31.67 20.68 -1.74
C ALA A 329 -33.07 20.06 -1.89
N GLU A 330 -33.33 19.40 -3.02
CA GLU A 330 -34.68 18.97 -3.41
C GLU A 330 -34.86 17.44 -3.43
N GLY A 331 -33.78 16.68 -3.31
CA GLY A 331 -33.79 15.21 -3.33
C GLY A 331 -33.87 14.59 -4.73
N PRO A 332 -33.68 13.26 -4.83
CA PRO A 332 -33.52 12.56 -6.11
C PRO A 332 -34.79 12.56 -6.98
N GLU A 333 -35.99 12.50 -6.39
CA GLU A 333 -37.25 12.55 -7.14
C GLU A 333 -37.43 13.90 -7.86
N ARG A 334 -37.24 15.01 -7.14
CA ARG A 334 -37.39 16.34 -7.74
C ARG A 334 -36.26 16.61 -8.72
N PHE A 335 -35.04 16.15 -8.43
CA PHE A 335 -33.92 16.22 -9.36
C PHE A 335 -34.24 15.55 -10.71
N ALA A 336 -34.78 14.33 -10.69
CA ALA A 336 -35.21 13.63 -11.90
C ALA A 336 -36.38 14.33 -12.61
N GLN A 337 -37.35 14.88 -11.88
CA GLN A 337 -38.45 15.63 -12.47
C GLN A 337 -37.96 16.92 -13.14
N VAL A 338 -37.01 17.65 -12.55
CA VAL A 338 -36.43 18.85 -13.17
C VAL A 338 -35.67 18.49 -14.44
N LEU A 339 -34.91 17.38 -14.43
CA LEU A 339 -34.27 16.84 -15.63
C LEU A 339 -35.29 16.49 -16.72
N ARG A 340 -36.45 15.97 -16.34
CA ARG A 340 -37.54 15.61 -17.27
C ARG A 340 -38.22 16.84 -17.89
N ASP A 341 -38.37 17.90 -17.10
CA ASP A 341 -39.11 19.12 -17.46
C ASP A 341 -38.25 20.14 -18.22
N GLN A 342 -36.92 20.06 -18.12
CA GLN A 342 -36.03 21.04 -18.75
C GLN A 342 -36.04 20.93 -20.28
N HIS A 343 -35.82 22.08 -20.93
CA HIS A 343 -35.75 22.15 -22.37
C HIS A 343 -34.34 21.88 -22.91
N ALA A 344 -33.30 22.38 -22.23
CA ALA A 344 -31.90 22.09 -22.58
C ALA A 344 -31.59 20.60 -22.41
N VAL A 345 -30.73 20.05 -23.27
CA VAL A 345 -30.21 18.69 -23.08
C VAL A 345 -29.11 18.71 -22.01
N ALA A 346 -29.26 17.89 -20.98
CA ALA A 346 -28.23 17.74 -19.94
C ALA A 346 -27.04 16.95 -20.48
N VAL A 347 -25.85 17.23 -19.93
CA VAL A 347 -24.59 16.61 -20.40
C VAL A 347 -23.85 16.01 -19.22
N THR A 348 -23.49 14.73 -19.33
CA THR A 348 -22.56 14.05 -18.44
C THR A 348 -21.20 13.92 -19.09
N ASP A 349 -20.15 14.33 -18.38
CA ASP A 349 -18.77 14.14 -18.83
C ASP A 349 -18.23 12.79 -18.36
N THR A 350 -17.75 11.96 -19.28
CA THR A 350 -17.17 10.63 -19.00
C THR A 350 -15.64 10.63 -18.99
N THR A 351 -15.01 11.81 -19.13
CA THR A 351 -13.54 11.95 -19.24
C THR A 351 -12.81 11.32 -18.05
N PHE A 352 -13.38 11.36 -16.84
CA PHE A 352 -12.78 10.82 -15.61
C PHE A 352 -12.98 9.30 -15.45
N ARG A 353 -13.78 8.63 -16.30
CA ARG A 353 -14.10 7.20 -16.18
C ARG A 353 -14.09 6.49 -17.53
N ASP A 354 -15.13 6.59 -18.35
CA ASP A 354 -15.29 5.73 -19.52
C ASP A 354 -14.34 6.06 -20.67
N ALA A 355 -13.98 7.33 -20.84
CA ALA A 355 -13.11 7.77 -21.92
C ALA A 355 -11.72 7.12 -21.81
N HIS A 356 -11.07 7.26 -20.65
CA HIS A 356 -9.76 6.65 -20.43
C HIS A 356 -9.83 5.14 -20.19
N GLN A 357 -10.96 4.60 -19.73
CA GLN A 357 -11.21 3.15 -19.74
C GLN A 357 -11.17 2.59 -21.17
N SER A 358 -11.69 3.34 -22.14
CA SER A 358 -11.79 2.93 -23.54
C SER A 358 -10.53 3.20 -24.37
N LEU A 359 -9.77 4.25 -24.04
CA LEU A 359 -8.59 4.66 -24.82
C LEU A 359 -7.26 4.26 -24.16
N LEU A 360 -7.18 4.36 -22.83
CA LEU A 360 -5.93 4.31 -22.07
C LEU A 360 -5.92 3.17 -21.05
N ALA A 361 -6.69 2.10 -21.29
CA ALA A 361 -6.79 0.93 -20.42
C ALA A 361 -7.06 1.27 -18.95
N THR A 362 -7.83 2.34 -18.70
CA THR A 362 -8.18 2.83 -17.34
C THR A 362 -6.96 3.29 -16.51
N ARG A 363 -5.83 3.63 -17.14
CA ARG A 363 -4.56 3.89 -16.43
C ARG A 363 -4.39 5.31 -15.91
N VAL A 364 -5.36 6.20 -16.13
CA VAL A 364 -5.25 7.59 -15.66
C VAL A 364 -5.31 7.63 -14.14
N ARG A 365 -4.34 8.35 -13.55
CA ARG A 365 -4.11 8.43 -12.11
C ARG A 365 -4.93 9.53 -11.46
N THR A 366 -5.22 9.37 -10.18
CA THR A 366 -6.03 10.31 -9.38
C THR A 366 -5.46 11.72 -9.48
N ARG A 367 -4.13 11.85 -9.37
CA ARG A 367 -3.43 13.13 -9.38
C ARG A 367 -3.68 13.97 -10.63
N ASP A 368 -3.60 13.37 -11.81
CA ASP A 368 -3.78 14.12 -13.07
C ASP A 368 -5.24 14.52 -13.27
N LEU A 369 -6.20 13.74 -12.78
CA LEU A 369 -7.61 14.14 -12.77
C LEU A 369 -7.87 15.26 -11.74
N LEU A 370 -7.23 15.21 -10.57
CA LEU A 370 -7.36 16.25 -9.54
C LEU A 370 -6.78 17.60 -9.93
N HIS A 371 -5.73 17.65 -10.77
CA HIS A 371 -5.20 18.93 -11.24
C HIS A 371 -6.24 19.76 -12.03
N VAL A 372 -7.13 19.08 -12.78
CA VAL A 372 -8.13 19.74 -13.65
C VAL A 372 -9.52 19.81 -13.03
N ALA A 373 -9.83 18.96 -12.03
CA ALA A 373 -11.14 18.91 -11.39
C ALA A 373 -11.67 20.29 -10.89
N PRO A 374 -10.88 21.14 -10.19
CA PRO A 374 -11.34 22.47 -9.79
C PRO A 374 -11.63 23.42 -10.96
N TYR A 375 -10.96 23.23 -12.10
CA TYR A 375 -11.21 24.00 -13.31
C TYR A 375 -12.52 23.59 -13.94
N ILE A 376 -12.82 22.28 -14.03
CA ILE A 376 -14.10 21.78 -14.53
C ILE A 376 -15.24 22.27 -13.66
N ALA A 377 -15.12 22.15 -12.34
CA ALA A 377 -16.09 22.66 -11.37
C ALA A 377 -16.47 24.13 -11.62
N ARG A 378 -15.48 24.96 -11.94
CA ARG A 378 -15.67 26.40 -12.14
C ARG A 378 -16.10 26.78 -13.56
N LEU A 379 -15.54 26.15 -14.59
CA LEU A 379 -15.73 26.51 -15.99
C LEU A 379 -16.94 25.83 -16.63
N LEU A 380 -17.33 24.65 -16.14
CA LEU A 380 -18.46 23.87 -16.64
C LEU A 380 -19.46 23.52 -15.52
N PRO A 381 -19.95 24.50 -14.74
CA PRO A 381 -20.86 24.24 -13.60
C PRO A 381 -22.23 23.68 -14.03
N GLY A 382 -22.58 23.79 -15.31
CA GLY A 382 -23.83 23.30 -15.89
C GLY A 382 -23.83 21.81 -16.26
N LEU A 383 -22.73 21.08 -16.03
CA LEU A 383 -22.71 19.63 -16.25
C LEU A 383 -23.77 18.95 -15.37
N PHE A 384 -24.50 18.00 -15.95
CA PHE A 384 -25.47 17.19 -15.22
C PHE A 384 -24.77 16.33 -14.17
N SER A 385 -23.69 15.67 -14.56
CA SER A 385 -22.80 14.92 -13.69
C SER A 385 -21.41 14.77 -14.30
N MET A 386 -20.45 14.41 -13.45
CA MET A 386 -19.14 13.92 -13.86
C MET A 386 -19.11 12.42 -13.58
N GLU A 387 -19.01 11.60 -14.61
CA GLU A 387 -18.79 10.17 -14.43
C GLU A 387 -17.32 9.92 -14.10
N SER A 388 -17.04 9.67 -12.83
CA SER A 388 -15.68 9.62 -12.27
C SER A 388 -15.34 8.31 -11.56
N TRP A 389 -16.28 7.37 -11.48
CA TRP A 389 -16.09 6.16 -10.67
C TRP A 389 -16.87 4.93 -11.17
N GLY A 390 -16.57 3.77 -10.58
CA GLY A 390 -17.15 2.49 -11.02
C GLY A 390 -16.54 1.96 -12.31
N GLY A 391 -17.21 1.00 -12.96
CA GLY A 391 -16.63 0.27 -14.08
C GLY A 391 -15.29 -0.39 -13.70
N ALA A 392 -14.29 -0.29 -14.58
CA ALA A 392 -12.96 -0.88 -14.32
C ALA A 392 -12.09 -0.06 -13.37
N THR A 393 -12.46 1.19 -13.06
CA THR A 393 -11.61 2.10 -12.29
C THR A 393 -11.30 1.56 -10.90
N TYR A 394 -12.24 0.86 -10.25
CA TYR A 394 -12.05 0.33 -8.90
C TYR A 394 -10.89 -0.69 -8.82
N ASP A 395 -10.96 -1.77 -9.61
CA ASP A 395 -9.91 -2.81 -9.68
C ASP A 395 -8.58 -2.21 -10.16
N VAL A 396 -8.60 -1.40 -11.23
CA VAL A 396 -7.38 -0.86 -11.83
C VAL A 396 -6.63 0.09 -10.89
N THR A 397 -7.35 0.88 -10.11
CA THR A 397 -6.76 1.80 -9.13
C THR A 397 -5.96 1.04 -8.07
N LEU A 398 -6.52 -0.05 -7.53
CA LEU A 398 -5.81 -0.94 -6.60
C LEU A 398 -4.66 -1.70 -7.29
N ARG A 399 -4.98 -2.41 -8.37
CA ARG A 399 -4.09 -3.41 -8.97
C ARG A 399 -2.89 -2.78 -9.67
N PHE A 400 -3.12 -1.77 -10.50
CA PHE A 400 -2.10 -1.24 -11.41
C PHE A 400 -1.59 0.12 -11.00
N LEU A 401 -2.44 0.98 -10.45
CA LEU A 401 -2.04 2.34 -10.04
C LEU A 401 -1.50 2.37 -8.62
N LYS A 402 -1.81 1.36 -7.81
CA LYS A 402 -1.42 1.25 -6.39
C LYS A 402 -1.93 2.46 -5.59
N GLU A 403 -3.18 2.82 -5.86
CA GLU A 403 -3.92 3.92 -5.23
C GLU A 403 -5.20 3.35 -4.59
N ASP A 404 -5.80 4.06 -3.62
CA ASP A 404 -7.08 3.67 -3.05
C ASP A 404 -8.25 4.28 -3.87
N PRO A 405 -9.17 3.46 -4.44
CA PRO A 405 -10.32 3.95 -5.18
C PRO A 405 -11.29 4.79 -4.32
N TRP A 406 -11.35 4.59 -3.01
CA TRP A 406 -12.20 5.38 -2.11
C TRP A 406 -11.66 6.80 -1.89
N GLU A 407 -10.34 6.92 -1.67
CA GLU A 407 -9.67 8.22 -1.56
C GLU A 407 -9.77 9.00 -2.88
N ARG A 408 -9.72 8.30 -4.01
CA ARG A 408 -9.98 8.88 -5.34
C ARG A 408 -11.39 9.51 -5.41
N LEU A 409 -12.43 8.76 -5.03
CA LEU A 409 -13.81 9.27 -5.04
C LEU A 409 -13.97 10.46 -4.09
N ALA A 410 -13.46 10.35 -2.85
CA ALA A 410 -13.53 11.42 -1.85
C ALA A 410 -12.86 12.71 -2.37
N SER A 411 -11.68 12.58 -2.97
CA SER A 411 -10.94 13.72 -3.51
C SER A 411 -11.66 14.38 -4.69
N PHE A 412 -12.33 13.60 -5.55
CA PHE A 412 -13.14 14.17 -6.64
C PHE A 412 -14.38 14.89 -6.12
N ALA A 413 -15.07 14.32 -5.14
CA ALA A 413 -16.23 14.95 -4.51
C ALA A 413 -15.86 16.27 -3.82
N GLU A 414 -14.68 16.35 -3.19
CA GLU A 414 -14.14 17.59 -2.62
C GLU A 414 -13.75 18.61 -3.69
N ALA A 415 -13.09 18.18 -4.77
CA ALA A 415 -12.61 19.06 -5.83
C ALA A 415 -13.72 19.60 -6.76
N MET A 416 -14.85 18.89 -6.86
CA MET A 416 -16.01 19.26 -7.67
C MET A 416 -17.30 19.29 -6.83
N PRO A 417 -17.41 20.18 -5.82
CA PRO A 417 -18.49 20.17 -4.85
C PRO A 417 -19.86 20.58 -5.43
N ASN A 418 -19.88 21.11 -6.65
CA ASN A 418 -21.08 21.59 -7.36
C ASN A 418 -21.58 20.62 -8.45
N ILE A 419 -20.83 19.57 -8.78
CA ILE A 419 -21.16 18.61 -9.83
C ILE A 419 -21.38 17.22 -9.22
N PRO A 420 -22.52 16.55 -9.48
CA PRO A 420 -22.79 15.19 -9.03
C PRO A 420 -21.72 14.23 -9.54
N GLN A 421 -21.18 13.40 -8.65
CA GLN A 421 -20.27 12.32 -9.01
C GLN A 421 -21.09 11.10 -9.42
N GLN A 422 -21.01 10.73 -10.69
CA GLN A 422 -21.70 9.58 -11.24
C GLN A 422 -20.77 8.36 -11.30
N MET A 423 -21.33 7.18 -11.01
CA MET A 423 -20.64 5.90 -11.17
C MET A 423 -21.40 4.91 -12.05
N LEU A 424 -20.67 4.00 -12.67
CA LEU A 424 -21.23 2.81 -13.32
C LEU A 424 -21.18 1.61 -12.35
N LEU A 425 -22.35 1.11 -11.97
CA LEU A 425 -22.54 0.01 -11.02
C LEU A 425 -23.19 -1.20 -11.69
N ARG A 426 -22.62 -2.39 -11.54
CA ARG A 426 -23.19 -3.65 -12.05
C ARG A 426 -24.06 -4.31 -11.00
N GLY A 427 -25.32 -3.88 -10.87
CA GLY A 427 -26.34 -4.51 -10.03
C GLY A 427 -25.81 -5.12 -8.71
N ARG A 428 -26.17 -6.37 -8.47
CA ARG A 428 -25.74 -7.18 -7.32
C ARG A 428 -24.22 -7.44 -7.28
N ASN A 429 -23.53 -7.38 -8.42
CA ASN A 429 -22.08 -7.59 -8.51
C ASN A 429 -21.30 -6.34 -8.08
N THR A 430 -21.97 -5.19 -7.90
CA THR A 430 -21.36 -3.89 -7.63
C THR A 430 -20.29 -3.52 -8.66
N VAL A 431 -19.01 -3.57 -8.31
CA VAL A 431 -17.87 -3.35 -9.20
C VAL A 431 -17.11 -4.65 -9.51
N GLY A 432 -17.47 -5.77 -8.87
CA GLY A 432 -16.82 -7.07 -9.03
C GLY A 432 -17.32 -7.89 -10.24
N TYR A 433 -16.93 -9.17 -10.28
CA TYR A 433 -17.17 -10.04 -11.45
C TYR A 433 -18.33 -11.01 -11.27
N THR A 434 -18.67 -11.39 -10.04
CA THR A 434 -19.77 -12.32 -9.70
C THR A 434 -20.77 -11.67 -8.75
N PRO A 435 -22.00 -12.19 -8.62
CA PRO A 435 -22.94 -11.70 -7.62
C PRO A 435 -22.42 -11.91 -6.18
N TYR A 436 -22.61 -10.91 -5.32
CA TYR A 436 -22.26 -10.96 -3.90
C TYR A 436 -23.51 -11.06 -3.02
N PRO A 437 -23.39 -11.44 -1.73
CA PRO A 437 -24.50 -11.31 -0.79
C PRO A 437 -25.08 -9.90 -0.77
N LEU A 438 -26.40 -9.77 -0.58
CA LEU A 438 -27.09 -8.48 -0.60
C LEU A 438 -26.54 -7.47 0.40
N ALA A 439 -26.03 -7.95 1.55
CA ALA A 439 -25.38 -7.12 2.54
C ALA A 439 -24.13 -6.41 1.99
N VAL A 440 -23.35 -7.05 1.11
CA VAL A 440 -22.20 -6.42 0.44
C VAL A 440 -22.67 -5.34 -0.53
N THR A 441 -23.69 -5.63 -1.34
CA THR A 441 -24.27 -4.64 -2.28
C THR A 441 -24.78 -3.42 -1.55
N ARG A 442 -25.55 -3.62 -0.47
CA ARG A 442 -26.07 -2.53 0.38
C ARG A 442 -24.91 -1.74 1.00
N ALA A 443 -23.98 -2.40 1.68
CA ALA A 443 -22.84 -1.73 2.31
C ALA A 443 -22.00 -0.91 1.31
N PHE A 444 -21.79 -1.45 0.11
CA PHE A 444 -21.07 -0.74 -0.95
C PHE A 444 -21.78 0.54 -1.39
N VAL A 445 -23.08 0.47 -1.69
CA VAL A 445 -23.86 1.63 -2.13
C VAL A 445 -23.91 2.70 -1.06
N HIS A 446 -24.20 2.33 0.19
CA HIS A 446 -24.24 3.26 1.33
C HIS A 446 -22.88 3.93 1.54
N GLU A 447 -21.78 3.16 1.49
CA GLU A 447 -20.43 3.72 1.65
C GLU A 447 -20.02 4.61 0.47
N ALA A 448 -20.40 4.27 -0.77
CA ALA A 448 -20.17 5.10 -1.95
C ALA A 448 -20.94 6.42 -1.88
N ALA A 449 -22.22 6.38 -1.50
CA ALA A 449 -23.03 7.58 -1.29
C ALA A 449 -22.44 8.48 -0.21
N ARG A 450 -22.05 7.90 0.94
CA ARG A 450 -21.41 8.61 2.05
C ARG A 450 -20.06 9.23 1.66
N THR A 451 -19.31 8.57 0.79
CA THR A 451 -18.00 9.04 0.32
C THR A 451 -18.12 10.20 -0.69
N GLY A 452 -19.25 10.31 -1.39
CA GLY A 452 -19.54 11.44 -2.28
C GLY A 452 -20.05 11.06 -3.67
N CYS A 453 -20.41 9.79 -3.91
CA CYS A 453 -21.14 9.40 -5.11
C CYS A 453 -22.60 9.85 -5.00
N ASP A 454 -23.13 10.38 -6.08
CA ASP A 454 -24.45 11.01 -6.12
C ASP A 454 -25.40 10.29 -7.11
N ILE A 455 -24.89 9.83 -8.25
CA ILE A 455 -25.67 9.14 -9.29
C ILE A 455 -25.11 7.74 -9.53
N PHE A 456 -25.97 6.73 -9.39
CA PHE A 456 -25.62 5.34 -9.60
C PHE A 456 -26.28 4.86 -10.90
N ARG A 457 -25.49 4.71 -11.96
CA ARG A 457 -25.94 4.08 -13.20
C ARG A 457 -25.86 2.56 -13.04
N ILE A 458 -26.99 1.93 -12.80
CA ILE A 458 -27.11 0.51 -12.45
C ILE A 458 -27.49 -0.30 -13.68
N PHE A 459 -26.67 -1.29 -14.04
CA PHE A 459 -26.93 -2.19 -15.16
C PHE A 459 -26.70 -3.65 -14.78
N ASP A 460 -27.23 -4.55 -15.58
CA ASP A 460 -26.87 -5.97 -15.57
C ASP A 460 -26.36 -6.40 -16.96
N ALA A 461 -25.45 -7.39 -16.98
CA ALA A 461 -24.79 -7.80 -18.22
C ALA A 461 -25.70 -8.55 -19.20
N LEU A 462 -26.85 -9.02 -18.74
CA LEU A 462 -27.87 -9.73 -19.51
C LEU A 462 -29.23 -9.01 -19.47
N ASN A 463 -29.29 -7.76 -18.99
CA ASN A 463 -30.56 -7.04 -18.73
C ASN A 463 -31.51 -7.86 -17.84
N ASN A 464 -31.01 -8.42 -16.74
CA ASN A 464 -31.79 -9.16 -15.77
C ASN A 464 -32.21 -8.26 -14.59
N ILE A 465 -33.51 -8.03 -14.42
CA ILE A 465 -34.05 -7.19 -13.35
C ILE A 465 -33.73 -7.71 -11.95
N ASP A 466 -33.66 -9.03 -11.75
CA ASP A 466 -33.39 -9.62 -10.43
C ASP A 466 -31.96 -9.31 -9.93
N GLN A 467 -31.05 -9.01 -10.86
CA GLN A 467 -29.69 -8.57 -10.54
C GLN A 467 -29.60 -7.05 -10.35
N ILE A 468 -30.48 -6.27 -10.98
CA ILE A 468 -30.49 -4.80 -10.91
C ILE A 468 -31.24 -4.31 -9.66
N ARG A 469 -32.40 -4.91 -9.36
CA ARG A 469 -33.33 -4.46 -8.32
C ARG A 469 -32.68 -4.24 -6.95
N PRO A 470 -31.83 -5.14 -6.41
CA PRO A 470 -31.25 -4.92 -5.09
C PRO A 470 -30.35 -3.69 -5.00
N ALA A 471 -29.67 -3.33 -6.10
CA ALA A 471 -28.87 -2.12 -6.14
C ALA A 471 -29.74 -0.86 -6.24
N ILE A 472 -30.86 -0.90 -6.98
CA ILE A 472 -31.82 0.21 -7.01
C ILE A 472 -32.37 0.45 -5.60
N GLU A 473 -32.82 -0.60 -4.93
CA GLU A 473 -33.35 -0.53 -3.56
C GLU A 473 -32.30 0.05 -2.59
N ALA A 474 -31.06 -0.43 -2.64
CA ALA A 474 -29.97 0.10 -1.82
C ALA A 474 -29.69 1.59 -2.07
N VAL A 475 -29.78 2.07 -3.32
CA VAL A 475 -29.61 3.50 -3.64
C VAL A 475 -30.76 4.32 -3.09
N ARG A 476 -32.00 3.83 -3.21
CA ARG A 476 -33.20 4.48 -2.64
C ARG A 476 -33.20 4.54 -1.12
N GLU A 477 -32.40 3.70 -0.44
CA GLU A 477 -32.21 3.76 1.01
C GLU A 477 -31.26 4.90 1.45
N THR A 478 -30.57 5.56 0.51
CA THR A 478 -29.65 6.68 0.80
C THR A 478 -30.38 8.03 0.75
N ASP A 479 -29.85 9.05 1.44
CA ASP A 479 -30.51 10.35 1.55
C ASP A 479 -30.59 11.14 0.23
N HIS A 480 -29.59 10.96 -0.66
CA HIS A 480 -29.44 11.77 -1.87
C HIS A 480 -29.14 10.96 -3.15
N GLY A 481 -28.99 9.64 -3.06
CA GLY A 481 -28.57 8.83 -4.20
C GLY A 481 -29.63 8.75 -5.32
N VAL A 482 -29.20 9.04 -6.55
CA VAL A 482 -30.04 8.90 -7.75
C VAL A 482 -29.80 7.54 -8.39
N ALA A 483 -30.79 6.65 -8.29
CA ALA A 483 -30.82 5.40 -9.05
C ALA A 483 -31.15 5.65 -10.54
N GLU A 484 -30.14 5.58 -11.40
CA GLU A 484 -30.28 5.60 -12.86
C GLU A 484 -30.20 4.17 -13.40
N ALA A 485 -31.34 3.58 -13.76
CA ALA A 485 -31.41 2.17 -14.15
C ALA A 485 -31.22 2.03 -15.67
N ALA A 486 -30.24 1.23 -16.08
CA ALA A 486 -29.82 1.12 -17.46
C ALA A 486 -30.33 -0.13 -18.16
N LEU A 487 -30.91 0.06 -19.34
CA LEU A 487 -31.08 -0.98 -20.35
C LEU A 487 -29.87 -0.99 -21.28
N CYS A 488 -29.18 -2.14 -21.36
CA CYS A 488 -28.07 -2.30 -22.29
C CYS A 488 -28.62 -2.56 -23.70
N TYR A 489 -28.22 -1.74 -24.66
CA TYR A 489 -28.67 -1.83 -26.05
C TYR A 489 -27.77 -2.79 -26.85
N THR A 490 -28.38 -3.71 -27.59
CA THR A 490 -27.70 -4.62 -28.52
C THR A 490 -28.60 -4.93 -29.72
N GLY A 491 -28.04 -5.51 -30.78
CA GLY A 491 -28.80 -5.84 -31.97
C GLY A 491 -29.20 -4.61 -32.79
N ASN A 492 -30.21 -4.79 -33.64
CA ASN A 492 -30.63 -3.73 -34.57
C ASN A 492 -32.16 -3.57 -34.55
N LEU A 493 -32.65 -2.72 -33.64
CA LEU A 493 -34.07 -2.45 -33.43
C LEU A 493 -34.82 -1.93 -34.68
N THR A 494 -34.11 -1.40 -35.67
CA THR A 494 -34.69 -0.95 -36.94
C THR A 494 -34.70 -2.02 -38.03
N SER A 495 -34.01 -3.14 -37.81
CA SER A 495 -34.04 -4.27 -38.75
C SER A 495 -35.40 -4.96 -38.73
N PRO A 496 -36.03 -5.23 -39.88
CA PRO A 496 -37.19 -6.11 -39.93
C PRO A 496 -36.83 -7.58 -39.57
N GLY A 497 -35.54 -7.92 -39.58
CA GLY A 497 -35.06 -9.26 -39.19
C GLY A 497 -34.74 -9.41 -37.70
N GLU A 498 -34.77 -8.34 -36.91
CA GLU A 498 -34.56 -8.41 -35.45
C GLU A 498 -35.81 -9.00 -34.78
N LYS A 499 -35.62 -10.08 -34.03
CA LYS A 499 -36.71 -10.84 -33.40
C LYS A 499 -36.61 -10.89 -31.88
N LEU A 500 -35.42 -10.64 -31.33
CA LEU A 500 -35.17 -10.75 -29.90
C LEU A 500 -35.18 -9.36 -29.27
N TYR A 501 -34.26 -8.49 -29.71
CA TYR A 501 -34.08 -7.13 -29.16
C TYR A 501 -34.98 -6.12 -29.85
N THR A 502 -36.28 -6.39 -29.81
CA THR A 502 -37.32 -5.55 -30.42
C THR A 502 -37.65 -4.33 -29.55
N LEU A 503 -38.43 -3.38 -30.09
CA LEU A 503 -38.91 -2.25 -29.28
C LEU A 503 -39.72 -2.73 -28.06
N ASP A 504 -40.58 -3.73 -28.24
CA ASP A 504 -41.39 -4.28 -27.14
C ASP A 504 -40.54 -4.94 -26.06
N TYR A 505 -39.39 -5.54 -26.43
CA TYR A 505 -38.43 -6.06 -25.45
C TYR A 505 -37.91 -4.92 -24.55
N TYR A 506 -37.42 -3.82 -25.15
CA TYR A 506 -36.88 -2.71 -24.38
C TYR A 506 -37.95 -1.98 -23.55
N LEU A 507 -39.18 -1.86 -24.06
CA LEU A 507 -40.28 -1.23 -23.33
C LEU A 507 -40.73 -2.06 -22.13
N ARG A 508 -40.83 -3.40 -22.26
CA ARG A 508 -41.14 -4.27 -21.12
C ARG A 508 -40.05 -4.21 -20.05
N PHE A 509 -38.79 -4.23 -20.48
CA PHE A 509 -37.69 -4.12 -19.54
C PHE A 509 -37.66 -2.76 -18.83
N ALA A 510 -37.93 -1.66 -19.56
CA ALA A 510 -38.07 -0.34 -18.96
C ALA A 510 -39.22 -0.27 -17.94
N GLU A 511 -40.34 -0.96 -18.19
CA GLU A 511 -41.44 -1.08 -17.22
C GLU A 511 -40.99 -1.78 -15.92
N GLU A 512 -40.19 -2.84 -16.02
CA GLU A 512 -39.60 -3.52 -14.86
C GLU A 512 -38.64 -2.61 -14.07
N LEU A 513 -37.81 -1.82 -14.77
CA LEU A 513 -36.90 -0.85 -14.15
C LEU A 513 -37.66 0.26 -13.43
N VAL A 514 -38.72 0.82 -14.04
CA VAL A 514 -39.60 1.81 -13.42
C VAL A 514 -40.28 1.21 -12.19
N GLY A 515 -40.81 -0.01 -12.31
CA GLY A 515 -41.44 -0.74 -11.21
C GLY A 515 -40.48 -1.08 -10.05
N ALA A 516 -39.16 -1.11 -10.30
CA ALA A 516 -38.15 -1.24 -9.25
C ALA A 516 -37.80 0.08 -8.55
N GLY A 517 -38.33 1.22 -9.02
CA GLY A 517 -38.12 2.52 -8.41
C GLY A 517 -36.91 3.28 -8.97
N ALA A 518 -36.56 3.08 -10.23
CA ALA A 518 -35.60 3.94 -10.91
C ALA A 518 -36.05 5.42 -10.86
N HIS A 519 -35.10 6.35 -10.76
CA HIS A 519 -35.36 7.79 -10.91
C HIS A 519 -35.16 8.23 -12.36
N ILE A 520 -34.20 7.60 -13.06
CA ILE A 520 -33.81 7.91 -14.43
C ILE A 520 -33.70 6.58 -15.20
N LEU A 521 -34.18 6.55 -16.45
CA LEU A 521 -33.94 5.44 -17.37
C LEU A 521 -32.71 5.73 -18.22
N ALA A 522 -31.73 4.84 -18.21
CA ALA A 522 -30.55 4.97 -19.07
C ALA A 522 -30.58 4.00 -20.24
N ILE A 523 -30.26 4.49 -21.44
CA ILE A 523 -29.94 3.64 -22.59
C ILE A 523 -28.43 3.50 -22.64
N LYS A 524 -27.91 2.32 -22.32
CA LYS A 524 -26.48 2.03 -22.38
C LYS A 524 -26.12 1.30 -23.67
N ASP A 525 -25.71 2.05 -24.69
CA ASP A 525 -25.15 1.52 -25.93
C ASP A 525 -23.62 1.36 -25.83
N MET A 526 -23.20 0.32 -25.11
CA MET A 526 -21.80 0.05 -24.76
C MET A 526 -20.86 -0.22 -25.96
N ALA A 527 -21.39 -0.50 -27.14
CA ALA A 527 -20.62 -0.81 -28.34
C ALA A 527 -20.77 0.26 -29.44
N GLY A 528 -21.71 1.20 -29.33
CA GLY A 528 -21.97 2.16 -30.40
C GLY A 528 -22.79 1.58 -31.54
N LEU A 529 -23.79 0.75 -31.21
CA LEU A 529 -24.66 0.05 -32.15
C LEU A 529 -25.95 0.82 -32.44
N LEU A 530 -26.35 1.72 -31.55
CA LEU A 530 -27.58 2.47 -31.68
C LEU A 530 -27.43 3.47 -32.82
N ARG A 531 -28.12 3.21 -33.93
CA ARG A 531 -28.12 4.10 -35.10
C ARG A 531 -29.11 5.22 -34.90
N ALA A 532 -28.90 6.37 -35.54
CA ALA A 532 -29.77 7.54 -35.42
C ALA A 532 -31.29 7.24 -35.56
N PRO A 533 -31.78 6.47 -36.56
CA PRO A 533 -33.20 6.14 -36.63
C PRO A 533 -33.69 5.24 -35.48
N ALA A 534 -32.82 4.37 -34.95
CA ALA A 534 -33.12 3.52 -33.81
C ALA A 534 -33.18 4.34 -32.51
N ALA A 535 -32.26 5.29 -32.31
CA ALA A 535 -32.27 6.20 -31.18
C ALA A 535 -33.55 7.03 -31.14
N ALA A 536 -33.92 7.68 -32.25
CA ALA A 536 -35.14 8.47 -32.33
C ALA A 536 -36.39 7.63 -32.00
N LYS A 537 -36.46 6.39 -32.50
CA LYS A 537 -37.57 5.47 -32.25
C LYS A 537 -37.63 5.03 -30.78
N LEU A 538 -36.51 4.62 -30.19
CA LEU A 538 -36.46 4.11 -28.82
C LEU A 538 -36.68 5.23 -27.81
N VAL A 539 -36.00 6.37 -27.94
CA VAL A 539 -36.15 7.52 -27.04
C VAL A 539 -37.59 8.04 -27.05
N ARG A 540 -38.18 8.23 -28.23
CA ARG A 540 -39.58 8.68 -28.34
C ARG A 540 -40.53 7.73 -27.63
N ALA A 541 -40.37 6.42 -27.85
CA ALA A 541 -41.22 5.42 -27.22
C ALA A 541 -41.08 5.40 -25.69
N LEU A 542 -39.86 5.55 -25.16
CA LEU A 542 -39.62 5.64 -23.72
C LEU A 542 -40.24 6.92 -23.13
N ARG A 543 -39.99 8.08 -23.76
CA ARG A 543 -40.55 9.39 -23.40
C ARG A 543 -42.09 9.38 -23.38
N GLU A 544 -42.73 8.69 -24.33
CA GLU A 544 -44.19 8.61 -24.44
C GLU A 544 -44.82 7.64 -23.43
N ARG A 545 -44.08 6.63 -22.95
CA ARG A 545 -44.61 5.56 -22.09
C ARG A 545 -44.31 5.75 -20.61
N PHE A 546 -43.23 6.45 -20.28
CA PHE A 546 -42.75 6.62 -18.91
C PHE A 546 -42.51 8.10 -18.59
N ASP A 547 -42.86 8.49 -17.37
CA ASP A 547 -42.66 9.85 -16.86
C ASP A 547 -41.19 10.15 -16.48
N LEU A 548 -40.37 9.10 -16.31
CA LEU A 548 -38.96 9.23 -15.97
C LEU A 548 -38.17 9.90 -17.12
N PRO A 549 -37.13 10.70 -16.79
CA PRO A 549 -36.18 11.18 -17.78
C PRO A 549 -35.36 10.04 -18.39
N VAL A 550 -34.89 10.25 -19.62
CA VAL A 550 -34.08 9.31 -20.40
C VAL A 550 -32.66 9.85 -20.57
N HIS A 551 -31.67 9.08 -20.15
CA HIS A 551 -30.24 9.38 -20.29
C HIS A 551 -29.61 8.45 -21.33
N LEU A 552 -29.07 8.97 -22.43
CA LEU A 552 -28.42 8.17 -23.47
C LEU A 552 -26.89 8.16 -23.34
N HIS A 553 -26.35 6.95 -23.24
CA HIS A 553 -24.93 6.66 -23.31
C HIS A 553 -24.61 5.88 -24.58
N THR A 554 -23.61 6.31 -25.36
CA THR A 554 -23.12 5.58 -26.55
C THR A 554 -21.60 5.77 -26.74
N HIS A 555 -20.98 4.89 -27.52
CA HIS A 555 -19.58 4.95 -27.92
C HIS A 555 -19.44 5.27 -29.41
N ASP A 556 -18.55 6.18 -29.79
CA ASP A 556 -18.38 6.65 -31.17
C ASP A 556 -17.51 5.72 -32.04
N THR A 557 -17.61 4.40 -31.82
CA THR A 557 -16.72 3.38 -32.41
C THR A 557 -16.78 3.40 -33.94
N ALA A 558 -17.99 3.61 -34.47
CA ALA A 558 -18.25 3.72 -35.90
C ALA A 558 -18.08 5.14 -36.45
N GLY A 559 -17.82 6.16 -35.60
CA GLY A 559 -17.62 7.56 -36.00
C GLY A 559 -18.88 8.30 -36.42
N GLY A 560 -20.07 7.76 -36.10
CA GLY A 560 -21.36 8.29 -36.51
C GLY A 560 -22.27 8.67 -35.34
N GLN A 561 -21.81 8.58 -34.09
CA GLN A 561 -22.70 8.69 -32.93
C GLN A 561 -23.12 10.11 -32.58
N LEU A 562 -22.42 11.14 -33.07
CA LEU A 562 -22.93 12.51 -32.98
C LEU A 562 -24.32 12.61 -33.66
N ALA A 563 -24.51 11.98 -34.82
CA ALA A 563 -25.81 11.94 -35.48
C ALA A 563 -26.86 11.18 -34.67
N THR A 564 -26.45 10.14 -33.94
CA THR A 564 -27.34 9.40 -33.03
C THR A 564 -27.76 10.25 -31.85
N LEU A 565 -26.83 11.01 -31.25
CA LEU A 565 -27.15 11.93 -30.15
C LEU A 565 -28.11 13.02 -30.63
N LEU A 566 -27.86 13.64 -31.79
CA LEU A 566 -28.78 14.64 -32.35
C LEU A 566 -30.18 14.06 -32.61
N ALA A 567 -30.27 12.86 -33.19
CA ALA A 567 -31.56 12.21 -33.41
C ALA A 567 -32.29 11.84 -32.09
N ALA A 568 -31.54 11.52 -31.03
CA ALA A 568 -32.09 11.31 -29.69
C ALA A 568 -32.56 12.63 -29.05
N ILE A 569 -31.80 13.72 -29.22
CA ILE A 569 -32.14 15.07 -28.76
C ILE A 569 -33.42 15.56 -29.42
N ASP A 570 -33.55 15.40 -30.74
CA ASP A 570 -34.77 15.72 -31.49
C ASP A 570 -35.97 14.86 -31.06
N ALA A 571 -35.72 13.64 -30.58
CA ALA A 571 -36.73 12.76 -30.01
C ALA A 571 -37.04 13.05 -28.52
N GLY A 572 -36.33 14.00 -27.91
CA GLY A 572 -36.58 14.49 -26.56
C GLY A 572 -35.73 13.86 -25.46
N VAL A 573 -34.60 13.20 -25.76
CA VAL A 573 -33.71 12.63 -24.72
C VAL A 573 -33.26 13.70 -23.73
N ASP A 574 -33.29 13.40 -22.43
CA ASP A 574 -33.13 14.39 -21.37
C ASP A 574 -31.66 14.67 -21.03
N ALA A 575 -30.81 13.65 -21.10
CA ALA A 575 -29.36 13.76 -20.90
C ALA A 575 -28.56 12.88 -21.87
N VAL A 576 -27.31 13.26 -22.14
CA VAL A 576 -26.36 12.48 -22.95
C VAL A 576 -24.95 12.46 -22.35
N ASP A 577 -24.24 11.36 -22.59
CA ASP A 577 -22.83 11.22 -22.22
C ASP A 577 -21.89 11.71 -23.34
N VAL A 578 -20.87 12.48 -22.98
CA VAL A 578 -19.79 12.96 -23.86
C VAL A 578 -18.42 12.88 -23.15
N ALA A 579 -17.34 13.05 -23.90
CA ALA A 579 -16.00 13.20 -23.35
C ALA A 579 -15.30 14.46 -23.91
N SER A 580 -14.28 14.95 -23.20
CA SER A 580 -13.37 15.98 -23.73
C SER A 580 -12.83 15.55 -25.09
N ALA A 581 -12.77 16.48 -26.06
CA ALA A 581 -12.46 16.14 -27.45
C ALA A 581 -11.13 15.40 -27.61
N ALA A 582 -10.12 15.78 -26.82
CA ALA A 582 -8.81 15.13 -26.82
C ALA A 582 -8.90 13.63 -26.48
N TRP A 583 -9.92 13.20 -25.73
CA TRP A 583 -10.17 11.83 -25.26
C TRP A 583 -11.51 11.28 -25.78
N ALA A 584 -12.09 11.89 -26.82
CA ALA A 584 -13.33 11.44 -27.45
C ALA A 584 -13.07 10.66 -28.75
N GLY A 585 -14.14 10.12 -29.32
CA GLY A 585 -14.12 9.43 -30.61
C GLY A 585 -13.61 8.00 -30.54
N THR A 586 -13.81 7.26 -31.63
CA THR A 586 -13.47 5.83 -31.71
C THR A 586 -14.11 5.06 -30.57
N THR A 587 -13.39 4.26 -29.79
CA THR A 587 -13.97 3.50 -28.69
C THR A 587 -14.43 4.37 -27.51
N SER A 588 -14.23 5.70 -27.52
CA SER A 588 -14.71 6.63 -26.49
C SER A 588 -16.08 7.23 -26.83
N GLN A 589 -16.61 8.10 -25.98
CA GLN A 589 -17.84 8.86 -26.22
C GLN A 589 -17.65 9.91 -27.34
N VAL A 590 -18.77 10.50 -27.76
CA VAL A 590 -18.80 11.66 -28.67
C VAL A 590 -18.10 12.86 -28.00
N SER A 591 -17.46 13.70 -28.82
CA SER A 591 -16.80 14.91 -28.34
C SER A 591 -17.80 15.91 -27.74
N MET A 592 -17.51 16.39 -26.53
CA MET A 592 -18.26 17.43 -25.83
C MET A 592 -18.33 18.72 -26.65
N SER A 593 -17.18 19.22 -27.15
CA SER A 593 -17.14 20.46 -27.93
C SER A 593 -17.90 20.31 -29.26
N ALA A 594 -17.88 19.13 -29.87
CA ALA A 594 -18.67 18.85 -31.07
C ALA A 594 -20.19 18.83 -30.78
N LEU A 595 -20.62 18.26 -29.65
CA LEU A 595 -22.03 18.26 -29.26
C LEU A 595 -22.53 19.68 -28.95
N ILE A 596 -21.75 20.46 -28.19
CA ILE A 596 -22.09 21.85 -27.86
C ILE A 596 -22.27 22.64 -29.16
N ALA A 597 -21.26 22.63 -30.04
CA ALA A 597 -21.34 23.34 -31.32
C ALA A 597 -22.49 22.86 -32.23
N ALA A 598 -22.87 21.59 -32.16
CA ALA A 598 -23.98 21.04 -32.95
C ALA A 598 -25.37 21.38 -32.40
N THR A 599 -25.47 21.80 -31.13
CA THR A 599 -26.74 22.13 -30.46
C THR A 599 -26.89 23.62 -30.15
N ASP A 600 -25.80 24.40 -30.21
CA ASP A 600 -25.84 25.86 -30.14
C ASP A 600 -26.80 26.43 -31.21
N ASP A 601 -27.50 27.50 -30.85
CA ASP A 601 -28.54 28.14 -31.67
C ASP A 601 -29.72 27.24 -32.07
N THR A 602 -29.89 26.08 -31.43
CA THR A 602 -31.08 25.22 -31.55
C THR A 602 -32.00 25.35 -30.33
N GLU A 603 -33.23 24.83 -30.44
CA GLU A 603 -34.17 24.77 -29.29
C GLU A 603 -33.61 23.93 -28.13
N ARG A 604 -32.78 22.93 -28.41
CA ARG A 604 -32.26 21.96 -27.43
C ARG A 604 -30.78 22.21 -27.09
N ALA A 605 -30.31 23.46 -27.08
CA ALA A 605 -28.93 23.79 -26.72
C ALA A 605 -28.53 23.23 -25.34
N THR A 606 -27.28 22.78 -25.19
CA THR A 606 -26.77 22.22 -23.91
C THR A 606 -26.67 23.26 -22.79
N GLY A 607 -26.48 24.54 -23.16
CA GLY A 607 -26.19 25.62 -22.20
C GLY A 607 -24.75 25.64 -21.66
N LEU A 608 -23.89 24.71 -22.10
CA LEU A 608 -22.47 24.70 -21.75
C LEU A 608 -21.67 25.68 -22.62
N SER A 609 -20.59 26.26 -22.08
CA SER A 609 -19.72 27.12 -22.86
C SER A 609 -18.77 26.31 -23.74
N LEU A 610 -18.88 26.48 -25.06
CA LEU A 610 -17.95 25.89 -26.02
C LEU A 610 -16.50 26.31 -25.75
N GLN A 611 -16.27 27.59 -25.44
CA GLN A 611 -14.93 28.10 -25.12
C GLN A 611 -14.36 27.44 -23.86
N ALA A 612 -15.16 27.28 -22.80
CA ALA A 612 -14.72 26.62 -21.58
C ALA A 612 -14.32 25.15 -21.83
N ALA A 613 -15.09 24.44 -22.66
CA ALA A 613 -14.78 23.06 -23.04
C ALA A 613 -13.46 22.98 -23.84
N THR A 614 -13.27 23.86 -24.82
CA THR A 614 -12.07 23.86 -25.67
C THR A 614 -10.82 24.37 -24.94
N ASP A 615 -10.94 25.28 -23.97
CA ASP A 615 -9.83 25.74 -23.14
C ASP A 615 -9.22 24.63 -22.26
N LEU A 616 -9.98 23.55 -21.98
CA LEU A 616 -9.51 22.39 -21.22
C LEU A 616 -8.82 21.33 -22.11
N GLU A 617 -9.06 21.33 -23.42
CA GLU A 617 -8.53 20.31 -24.34
C GLU A 617 -6.99 20.22 -24.36
N PRO A 618 -6.22 21.34 -24.35
CA PRO A 618 -4.75 21.28 -24.29
C PRO A 618 -4.19 20.55 -23.07
N TYR A 619 -4.91 20.61 -21.93
CA TYR A 619 -4.54 19.85 -20.73
C TYR A 619 -4.70 18.35 -20.98
N PHE A 620 -5.86 17.93 -21.46
CA PHE A 620 -6.14 16.52 -21.70
C PHE A 620 -5.25 15.93 -22.81
N GLU A 621 -4.91 16.70 -23.85
CA GLU A 621 -3.92 16.32 -24.86
C GLU A 621 -2.55 16.06 -24.20
N ALA A 622 -2.08 16.98 -23.36
CA ALA A 622 -0.80 16.82 -22.66
C ALA A 622 -0.79 15.62 -21.71
N VAL A 623 -1.89 15.37 -20.98
CA VAL A 623 -2.02 14.18 -20.13
C VAL A 623 -2.01 12.91 -20.99
N ARG A 624 -2.73 12.86 -22.12
CA ARG A 624 -2.76 11.69 -23.02
C ARG A 624 -1.37 11.26 -23.46
N LEU A 625 -0.49 12.23 -23.76
CA LEU A 625 0.89 11.97 -24.15
C LEU A 625 1.72 11.31 -23.03
N LEU A 626 1.43 11.60 -21.76
CA LEU A 626 2.07 10.91 -20.62
C LEU A 626 1.67 9.42 -20.57
N TYR A 627 0.44 9.11 -20.98
CA TYR A 627 -0.11 7.75 -20.99
C TYR A 627 0.09 7.01 -22.32
N ALA A 628 0.95 7.51 -23.22
CA ALA A 628 1.23 6.88 -24.51
C ALA A 628 1.59 5.38 -24.46
N PRO A 629 2.26 4.82 -23.42
CA PRO A 629 2.47 3.37 -23.31
C PRO A 629 1.19 2.53 -23.22
N PHE A 630 0.06 3.16 -22.84
CA PHE A 630 -1.22 2.48 -22.64
C PHE A 630 -2.23 2.81 -23.75
N GLU A 631 -1.79 3.48 -24.82
CA GLU A 631 -2.66 3.74 -25.95
C GLU A 631 -3.14 2.44 -26.58
N SER A 632 -4.45 2.26 -26.54
CA SER A 632 -5.13 1.03 -26.94
C SER A 632 -6.40 1.30 -27.76
N GLY A 633 -6.67 2.58 -28.07
CA GLY A 633 -7.73 2.99 -28.96
C GLY A 633 -7.51 2.55 -30.42
N LEU A 634 -8.57 2.59 -31.20
CA LEU A 634 -8.48 2.34 -32.64
C LEU A 634 -7.79 3.53 -33.34
N PRO A 635 -7.02 3.31 -34.41
CA PRO A 635 -6.42 4.40 -35.19
C PRO A 635 -7.46 5.26 -35.92
N GLY A 636 -8.70 4.78 -36.04
CA GLY A 636 -9.83 5.49 -36.62
C GLY A 636 -11.14 4.70 -36.48
N PRO A 637 -12.28 5.26 -36.93
CA PRO A 637 -13.58 4.60 -36.85
C PRO A 637 -13.64 3.28 -37.61
N THR A 638 -14.48 2.35 -37.15
CA THR A 638 -14.72 1.06 -37.82
C THR A 638 -16.19 0.67 -37.86
N GLY A 639 -16.68 0.29 -39.04
CA GLY A 639 -18.03 -0.24 -39.23
C GLY A 639 -18.19 -1.71 -38.83
N ARG A 640 -17.09 -2.43 -38.55
CA ARG A 640 -17.11 -3.85 -38.17
C ARG A 640 -17.83 -4.09 -36.85
N VAL A 641 -17.93 -3.04 -36.02
CA VAL A 641 -18.66 -3.09 -34.73
C VAL A 641 -20.13 -3.46 -34.89
N TYR A 642 -20.76 -3.12 -36.01
CA TYR A 642 -22.14 -3.52 -36.30
C TYR A 642 -22.31 -5.03 -36.59
N THR A 643 -21.21 -5.77 -36.71
CA THR A 643 -21.20 -7.23 -36.91
C THR A 643 -20.75 -7.96 -35.65
N HIS A 644 -19.59 -7.58 -35.10
CA HIS A 644 -19.04 -8.27 -33.93
C HIS A 644 -19.61 -7.78 -32.60
N GLU A 645 -20.16 -6.55 -32.55
CA GLU A 645 -20.80 -5.98 -31.36
C GLU A 645 -19.90 -6.04 -30.11
N ILE A 646 -18.60 -5.82 -30.28
CA ILE A 646 -17.63 -5.80 -29.18
C ILE A 646 -17.68 -4.39 -28.55
N PRO A 647 -17.93 -4.27 -27.24
CA PRO A 647 -17.91 -2.99 -26.54
C PRO A 647 -16.55 -2.30 -26.61
N GLY A 648 -16.53 -0.96 -26.53
CA GLY A 648 -15.31 -0.16 -26.65
C GLY A 648 -14.17 -0.66 -25.76
N GLY A 649 -14.37 -0.68 -24.43
CA GLY A 649 -13.35 -1.17 -23.48
C GLY A 649 -12.97 -2.64 -23.66
N GLN A 650 -13.87 -3.50 -24.15
CA GLN A 650 -13.55 -4.91 -24.42
C GLN A 650 -12.67 -5.04 -25.66
N LEU A 651 -12.86 -4.18 -26.68
CA LEU A 651 -12.11 -4.24 -27.93
C LEU A 651 -10.61 -4.01 -27.70
N SER A 652 -10.28 -2.98 -26.93
CA SER A 652 -8.90 -2.66 -26.54
C SER A 652 -8.26 -3.78 -25.71
N ASN A 653 -9.00 -4.33 -24.74
CA ASN A 653 -8.53 -5.46 -23.92
C ASN A 653 -8.30 -6.74 -24.74
N LEU A 654 -9.25 -7.10 -25.60
CA LEU A 654 -9.19 -8.31 -26.43
C LEU A 654 -8.02 -8.25 -27.40
N ARG A 655 -7.70 -7.05 -27.93
CA ARG A 655 -6.54 -6.84 -28.80
C ARG A 655 -5.22 -7.06 -28.06
N GLN A 656 -5.08 -6.54 -26.84
CA GLN A 656 -3.90 -6.79 -26.02
C GLN A 656 -3.75 -8.28 -25.66
N GLN A 657 -4.84 -8.96 -25.32
CA GLN A 657 -4.85 -10.40 -25.09
C GLN A 657 -4.43 -11.20 -26.34
N ALA A 658 -4.95 -10.82 -27.52
CA ALA A 658 -4.55 -11.43 -28.78
C ALA A 658 -3.05 -11.26 -29.06
N ILE A 659 -2.49 -10.07 -28.82
CA ILE A 659 -1.05 -9.81 -28.98
C ILE A 659 -0.24 -10.68 -28.02
N ALA A 660 -0.63 -10.75 -26.74
CA ALA A 660 0.05 -11.56 -25.72
C ALA A 660 0.05 -13.06 -26.06
N LEU A 661 -1.00 -13.55 -26.73
CA LEU A 661 -1.12 -14.94 -27.18
C LEU A 661 -0.50 -15.19 -28.58
N GLY A 662 0.14 -14.20 -29.20
CA GLY A 662 0.72 -14.32 -30.54
C GLY A 662 -0.29 -14.29 -31.70
N LEU A 663 -1.57 -14.00 -31.41
CA LEU A 663 -2.68 -13.93 -32.36
C LEU A 663 -2.98 -12.51 -32.84
N GLY A 664 -2.19 -11.51 -32.44
CA GLY A 664 -2.44 -10.10 -32.78
C GLY A 664 -2.54 -9.79 -34.27
N HIS A 665 -1.85 -10.57 -35.12
CA HIS A 665 -1.89 -10.45 -36.58
C HIS A 665 -3.15 -11.09 -37.22
N ARG A 666 -4.00 -11.76 -36.43
CA ARG A 666 -5.26 -12.41 -36.84
C ARG A 666 -6.46 -11.78 -36.14
N PHE A 667 -6.40 -10.50 -35.82
CA PHE A 667 -7.44 -9.86 -35.03
C PHE A 667 -8.79 -9.83 -35.74
N GLU A 668 -8.80 -9.72 -37.07
CA GLU A 668 -10.01 -9.79 -37.89
C GLU A 668 -10.67 -11.17 -37.82
N ASP A 669 -9.88 -12.25 -37.71
CA ASP A 669 -10.40 -13.60 -37.46
C ASP A 669 -11.06 -13.68 -36.08
N ILE A 670 -10.46 -13.04 -35.07
CA ILE A 670 -11.01 -12.97 -33.71
C ILE A 670 -12.33 -12.20 -33.71
N GLU A 671 -12.45 -11.08 -34.41
CA GLU A 671 -13.70 -10.32 -34.53
C GLU A 671 -14.80 -11.15 -35.21
N ASN A 672 -14.46 -11.87 -36.30
CA ASN A 672 -15.39 -12.74 -36.99
C ASN A 672 -15.83 -13.91 -36.08
N MET A 673 -14.88 -14.52 -35.37
CA MET A 673 -15.16 -15.60 -34.42
C MET A 673 -15.96 -15.10 -33.21
N TYR A 674 -15.77 -13.85 -32.78
CA TYR A 674 -16.56 -13.23 -31.71
C TYR A 674 -18.03 -13.09 -32.12
N ALA A 675 -18.31 -12.68 -33.37
CA ALA A 675 -19.66 -12.67 -33.91
C ALA A 675 -20.27 -14.09 -33.95
N ALA A 676 -19.50 -15.10 -34.36
CA ALA A 676 -19.92 -16.50 -34.37
C ALA A 676 -20.18 -17.03 -32.94
N ALA A 677 -19.27 -16.77 -32.00
CA ALA A 677 -19.41 -17.13 -30.60
C ALA A 677 -20.67 -16.50 -29.98
N ASN A 678 -20.96 -15.22 -30.28
CA ASN A 678 -22.20 -14.59 -29.84
C ASN A 678 -23.44 -15.32 -30.37
N ARG A 679 -23.46 -15.70 -31.66
CA ARG A 679 -24.56 -16.48 -32.25
C ARG A 679 -24.74 -17.82 -31.53
N ILE A 680 -23.65 -18.56 -31.32
CA ILE A 680 -23.64 -19.89 -30.69
C ILE A 680 -24.13 -19.81 -29.24
N LEU A 681 -23.77 -18.74 -28.52
CA LEU A 681 -24.18 -18.51 -27.14
C LEU A 681 -25.62 -17.95 -26.99
N GLY A 682 -26.38 -17.82 -28.08
CA GLY A 682 -27.79 -17.42 -28.05
C GLY A 682 -28.05 -15.93 -28.29
N ASN A 683 -27.11 -15.23 -28.95
CA ASN A 683 -27.16 -13.80 -29.26
C ASN A 683 -27.43 -12.94 -28.01
N ILE A 684 -26.45 -12.89 -27.11
CA ILE A 684 -26.59 -12.25 -25.79
C ILE A 684 -26.30 -10.75 -25.82
N VAL A 685 -26.74 -10.04 -24.77
CA VAL A 685 -26.22 -8.71 -24.43
C VAL A 685 -24.75 -8.86 -24.05
N LYS A 686 -23.88 -8.04 -24.65
CA LYS A 686 -22.42 -8.16 -24.50
C LYS A 686 -21.86 -6.92 -23.83
N VAL A 687 -21.71 -6.98 -22.52
CA VAL A 687 -21.05 -5.97 -21.70
C VAL A 687 -20.33 -6.71 -20.57
N THR A 688 -19.35 -6.13 -19.90
CA THR A 688 -18.62 -6.89 -18.87
C THR A 688 -19.59 -7.42 -17.79
N PRO A 689 -19.54 -8.72 -17.42
CA PRO A 689 -18.59 -9.74 -17.86
C PRO A 689 -19.04 -10.62 -19.05
N SER A 690 -20.27 -10.52 -19.56
CA SER A 690 -20.72 -11.33 -20.71
C SER A 690 -19.90 -11.08 -21.99
N SER A 691 -19.40 -9.87 -22.21
CA SER A 691 -18.48 -9.57 -23.33
C SER A 691 -17.14 -10.32 -23.20
N LYS A 692 -16.67 -10.55 -21.96
CA LYS A 692 -15.46 -11.35 -21.71
C LYS A 692 -15.72 -12.82 -22.04
N VAL A 693 -16.89 -13.36 -21.67
CA VAL A 693 -17.28 -14.74 -21.99
C VAL A 693 -17.17 -15.01 -23.50
N VAL A 694 -17.74 -14.12 -24.31
CA VAL A 694 -17.68 -14.23 -25.78
C VAL A 694 -16.24 -14.05 -26.29
N GLY A 695 -15.48 -13.13 -25.70
CA GLY A 695 -14.08 -12.87 -26.05
C GLY A 695 -13.13 -14.04 -25.77
N ASP A 696 -13.23 -14.64 -24.59
CA ASP A 696 -12.44 -15.80 -24.19
C ASP A 696 -12.70 -16.98 -25.13
N LEU A 697 -13.98 -17.21 -25.48
CA LEU A 697 -14.35 -18.24 -26.45
C LEU A 697 -13.77 -17.95 -27.83
N ALA A 698 -13.89 -16.72 -28.31
CA ALA A 698 -13.38 -16.34 -29.62
C ALA A 698 -11.86 -16.54 -29.72
N LEU A 699 -11.10 -16.10 -28.72
CA LEU A 699 -9.66 -16.31 -28.65
C LEU A 699 -9.28 -17.79 -28.65
N ALA A 700 -9.97 -18.60 -27.82
CA ALA A 700 -9.71 -20.03 -27.73
C ALA A 700 -9.94 -20.75 -29.07
N LEU A 701 -11.06 -20.43 -29.75
CA LEU A 701 -11.42 -21.04 -31.03
C LEU A 701 -10.47 -20.60 -32.16
N VAL A 702 -10.07 -19.32 -32.22
CA VAL A 702 -9.06 -18.87 -33.20
C VAL A 702 -7.71 -19.52 -32.94
N GLY A 703 -7.27 -19.60 -31.69
CA GLY A 703 -6.04 -20.27 -31.31
C GLY A 703 -6.02 -21.75 -31.68
N ALA A 704 -7.17 -22.42 -31.61
CA ALA A 704 -7.34 -23.81 -32.00
C ALA A 704 -7.57 -24.03 -33.51
N ASN A 705 -7.67 -22.96 -34.32
CA ASN A 705 -8.13 -23.01 -35.71
C ASN A 705 -9.45 -23.79 -35.86
N ALA A 706 -10.38 -23.59 -34.92
CA ALA A 706 -11.66 -24.28 -34.90
C ALA A 706 -12.61 -23.73 -35.97
N ASP A 707 -13.39 -24.61 -36.59
CA ASP A 707 -14.57 -24.24 -37.37
C ASP A 707 -15.73 -23.93 -36.40
N PRO A 708 -16.33 -22.72 -36.43
CA PRO A 708 -17.42 -22.37 -35.53
C PRO A 708 -18.63 -23.30 -35.67
N ASP A 709 -18.91 -23.82 -36.87
CA ASP A 709 -20.07 -24.69 -37.09
C ASP A 709 -19.81 -26.11 -36.56
N ASP A 710 -18.57 -26.62 -36.62
CA ASP A 710 -18.19 -27.89 -35.96
C ASP A 710 -18.19 -27.75 -34.44
N PHE A 711 -17.72 -26.60 -33.91
CA PHE A 711 -17.79 -26.32 -32.48
C PHE A 711 -19.24 -26.26 -31.97
N GLU A 712 -20.14 -25.58 -32.69
CA GLU A 712 -21.57 -25.50 -32.35
C GLU A 712 -22.22 -26.89 -32.33
N ALA A 713 -21.90 -27.74 -33.31
CA ALA A 713 -22.43 -29.10 -33.37
C ALA A 713 -21.82 -30.03 -32.31
N ASN A 714 -20.52 -29.90 -32.03
CA ASN A 714 -19.70 -30.85 -31.26
C ASN A 714 -18.84 -30.19 -30.17
N PRO A 715 -19.42 -29.43 -29.22
CA PRO A 715 -18.64 -28.66 -28.24
C PRO A 715 -17.79 -29.52 -27.28
N GLY A 716 -18.10 -30.80 -27.13
CA GLY A 716 -17.31 -31.75 -26.33
C GLY A 716 -15.94 -32.10 -26.94
N ARG A 717 -15.68 -31.76 -28.20
CA ARG A 717 -14.38 -31.97 -28.86
C ARG A 717 -13.35 -30.88 -28.56
N TYR A 718 -13.79 -29.78 -27.95
CA TYR A 718 -12.99 -28.58 -27.74
C TYR A 718 -12.85 -28.28 -26.26
N ASP A 719 -11.72 -27.68 -25.90
CA ASP A 719 -11.54 -27.06 -24.60
C ASP A 719 -12.36 -25.77 -24.56
N ILE A 720 -13.24 -25.68 -23.56
CA ILE A 720 -14.13 -24.54 -23.38
C ILE A 720 -13.61 -23.72 -22.19
N PRO A 721 -13.37 -22.40 -22.36
CA PRO A 721 -12.93 -21.55 -21.26
C PRO A 721 -13.85 -21.62 -20.04
N ALA A 722 -13.28 -21.52 -18.84
CA ALA A 722 -14.04 -21.57 -17.58
C ALA A 722 -15.12 -20.48 -17.48
N SER A 723 -14.88 -19.29 -18.05
CA SER A 723 -15.86 -18.20 -18.12
C SER A 723 -17.11 -18.58 -18.93
N VAL A 724 -16.93 -19.33 -20.02
CA VAL A 724 -18.03 -19.84 -20.85
C VAL A 724 -18.79 -20.94 -20.13
N ILE A 725 -18.08 -21.86 -19.47
CA ILE A 725 -18.71 -22.89 -18.63
C ILE A 725 -19.52 -22.25 -17.50
N GLY A 726 -18.96 -21.26 -16.79
CA GLY A 726 -19.68 -20.54 -15.74
C GLY A 726 -20.93 -19.83 -16.25
N PHE A 727 -20.83 -19.12 -17.38
CA PHE A 727 -22.00 -18.55 -18.05
C PHE A 727 -23.06 -19.61 -18.36
N LEU A 728 -22.70 -20.73 -18.99
CA LEU A 728 -23.65 -21.80 -19.32
C LEU A 728 -24.27 -22.47 -18.08
N ASN A 729 -23.63 -22.39 -16.92
CA ASN A 729 -24.21 -22.84 -15.64
C ASN A 729 -25.15 -21.83 -14.98
N GLY A 730 -25.25 -20.61 -15.52
CA GLY A 730 -26.14 -19.57 -15.01
C GLY A 730 -25.48 -18.60 -14.02
N ASP A 731 -24.15 -18.57 -13.93
CA ASP A 731 -23.42 -17.71 -12.97
C ASP A 731 -23.67 -16.21 -13.21
N LEU A 732 -24.12 -15.83 -14.41
CA LEU A 732 -24.46 -14.45 -14.78
C LEU A 732 -25.98 -14.20 -14.82
N GLY A 733 -26.80 -15.16 -14.42
CA GLY A 733 -28.25 -15.16 -14.62
C GLY A 733 -28.68 -15.69 -15.99
N ASP A 734 -29.98 -15.67 -16.24
CA ASP A 734 -30.56 -16.17 -17.50
C ASP A 734 -30.48 -15.12 -18.63
N PRO A 735 -30.09 -15.51 -19.85
CA PRO A 735 -30.08 -14.62 -21.01
C PRO A 735 -31.50 -14.33 -21.52
N PRO A 736 -31.78 -13.12 -22.06
CA PRO A 736 -33.11 -12.74 -22.55
C PRO A 736 -33.72 -13.66 -23.60
N GLY A 737 -32.87 -14.26 -24.46
CA GLY A 737 -33.30 -15.19 -25.51
C GLY A 737 -33.51 -16.63 -25.04
N GLY A 738 -33.30 -16.91 -23.74
CA GLY A 738 -33.20 -18.27 -23.22
C GLY A 738 -31.89 -18.96 -23.60
N TRP A 739 -31.70 -20.18 -23.09
CA TRP A 739 -30.47 -20.94 -23.30
C TRP A 739 -30.40 -21.57 -24.70
N PRO A 740 -29.22 -21.58 -25.36
CA PRO A 740 -29.06 -22.18 -26.67
C PRO A 740 -29.04 -23.71 -26.56
N GLU A 741 -30.20 -24.35 -26.65
CA GLU A 741 -30.31 -25.81 -26.71
C GLU A 741 -30.33 -26.32 -28.17
N PRO A 742 -29.69 -27.46 -28.49
CA PRO A 742 -29.05 -28.42 -27.57
C PRO A 742 -27.57 -28.10 -27.25
N PHE A 743 -27.04 -26.94 -27.67
CA PHE A 743 -25.63 -26.59 -27.48
C PHE A 743 -25.22 -26.58 -26.00
N ARG A 744 -25.99 -25.90 -25.14
CA ARG A 744 -25.74 -25.84 -23.69
C ARG A 744 -25.64 -27.23 -23.07
N THR A 745 -26.63 -28.09 -23.32
CA THR A 745 -26.62 -29.47 -22.80
C THR A 745 -25.36 -30.23 -23.24
N ARG A 746 -24.94 -30.10 -24.50
CA ARG A 746 -23.74 -30.77 -25.02
C ARG A 746 -22.44 -30.16 -24.45
N ALA A 747 -22.39 -28.85 -24.29
CA ALA A 747 -21.24 -28.13 -23.76
C ALA A 747 -21.03 -28.40 -22.26
N LEU A 748 -22.08 -28.70 -21.50
CA LEU A 748 -21.98 -29.04 -20.08
C LEU A 748 -21.85 -30.55 -19.81
N ALA A 749 -22.04 -31.40 -20.82
CA ALA A 749 -21.96 -32.85 -20.65
C ALA A 749 -20.60 -33.28 -20.06
N GLY A 750 -20.63 -33.95 -18.90
CA GLY A 750 -19.44 -34.40 -18.18
C GLY A 750 -18.68 -33.31 -17.41
N ARG A 751 -19.17 -32.07 -17.39
CA ARG A 751 -18.57 -30.93 -16.69
C ARG A 751 -19.47 -30.53 -15.51
N VAL A 752 -19.00 -30.74 -14.28
CA VAL A 752 -19.71 -30.35 -13.05
C VAL A 752 -19.17 -29.01 -12.59
N ALA A 753 -19.98 -27.95 -12.66
CA ALA A 753 -19.70 -26.71 -11.94
C ALA A 753 -20.49 -26.68 -10.64
N LYS A 754 -19.83 -26.31 -9.54
CA LYS A 754 -20.50 -26.00 -8.28
C LYS A 754 -20.85 -24.51 -8.29
N PRO A 755 -22.10 -24.12 -7.97
CA PRO A 755 -22.42 -22.73 -7.72
C PRO A 755 -21.51 -22.21 -6.60
N VAL A 756 -20.85 -21.08 -6.84
CA VAL A 756 -20.03 -20.42 -5.81
C VAL A 756 -20.93 -19.46 -5.04
N GLU A 757 -21.64 -19.96 -4.03
CA GLU A 757 -22.25 -19.09 -3.03
C GLU A 757 -21.16 -18.66 -2.04
N THR A 758 -20.78 -17.38 -2.10
CA THR A 758 -19.85 -16.80 -1.12
C THR A 758 -20.68 -16.32 0.07
N GLU A 759 -20.71 -17.08 1.15
CA GLU A 759 -21.34 -16.65 2.41
C GLU A 759 -20.43 -15.63 3.14
N LEU A 760 -21.04 -14.62 3.75
CA LEU A 760 -20.36 -13.67 4.64
C LEU A 760 -20.14 -14.33 6.01
N SER A 761 -18.93 -14.25 6.55
CA SER A 761 -18.70 -14.65 7.94
C SER A 761 -19.19 -13.58 8.91
N ALA A 762 -19.47 -13.95 10.17
CA ALA A 762 -19.84 -13.00 11.22
C ALA A 762 -18.77 -11.91 11.47
N ASP A 763 -17.50 -12.24 11.23
CA ASP A 763 -16.40 -11.27 11.31
C ASP A 763 -16.41 -10.30 10.13
N ASP A 764 -16.75 -10.76 8.91
CA ASP A 764 -16.91 -9.90 7.74
C ASP A 764 -18.09 -8.93 7.92
N GLU A 765 -19.21 -9.40 8.48
CA GLU A 765 -20.37 -8.56 8.77
C GLU A 765 -20.04 -7.44 9.77
N ARG A 766 -19.33 -7.77 10.86
CA ARG A 766 -18.85 -6.76 11.82
C ARG A 766 -17.86 -5.79 11.16
N ALA A 767 -16.93 -6.29 10.35
CA ALA A 767 -15.93 -5.47 9.68
C ALA A 767 -16.52 -4.56 8.59
N LEU A 768 -17.65 -4.92 7.98
CA LEU A 768 -18.40 -4.04 7.08
C LEU A 768 -19.00 -2.83 7.81
N ALA A 769 -19.30 -2.95 9.10
CA ALA A 769 -19.76 -1.81 9.92
C ALA A 769 -18.59 -0.96 10.44
N ASP A 770 -17.52 -1.59 10.94
CA ASP A 770 -16.41 -0.89 11.59
C ASP A 770 -15.41 -0.27 10.60
N GLN A 771 -15.13 -0.96 9.48
CA GLN A 771 -14.12 -0.58 8.49
C GLN A 771 -14.62 -0.85 7.05
N PRO A 772 -15.74 -0.25 6.61
CA PRO A 772 -16.43 -0.58 5.37
C PRO A 772 -15.51 -0.55 4.14
N ARG A 773 -14.73 0.51 3.95
CA ARG A 773 -13.87 0.69 2.77
C ARG A 773 -12.85 -0.43 2.58
N ARG A 774 -12.07 -0.70 3.64
CA ARG A 774 -11.04 -1.75 3.62
C ARG A 774 -11.66 -3.13 3.46
N THR A 775 -12.78 -3.39 4.15
CA THR A 775 -13.50 -4.66 4.06
C THR A 775 -14.08 -4.87 2.66
N LEU A 776 -14.68 -3.85 2.05
CA LEU A 776 -15.21 -3.90 0.68
C LEU A 776 -14.09 -4.11 -0.35
N ASN A 777 -12.93 -3.46 -0.20
CA ASN A 777 -11.75 -3.73 -1.03
C ASN A 777 -11.40 -5.22 -0.99
N ARG A 778 -11.24 -5.80 0.20
CA ARG A 778 -10.89 -7.21 0.39
C ARG A 778 -11.96 -8.17 -0.14
N LEU A 779 -13.24 -7.90 0.11
CA LEU A 779 -14.34 -8.79 -0.31
C LEU A 779 -14.55 -8.78 -1.83
N LEU A 780 -14.50 -7.60 -2.45
CA LEU A 780 -14.73 -7.44 -3.89
C LEU A 780 -13.50 -7.85 -4.70
N PHE A 781 -12.30 -7.51 -4.20
CA PHE A 781 -11.03 -7.70 -4.90
C PHE A 781 -9.90 -8.12 -3.94
N PRO A 782 -9.91 -9.36 -3.41
CA PRO A 782 -8.93 -9.81 -2.42
C PRO A 782 -7.48 -9.76 -2.94
N GLY A 783 -7.25 -10.21 -4.18
CA GLY A 783 -5.94 -10.15 -4.83
C GLY A 783 -5.43 -8.72 -5.02
N PRO A 784 -6.15 -7.85 -5.76
CA PRO A 784 -5.78 -6.44 -5.92
C PRO A 784 -5.58 -5.68 -4.62
N THR A 785 -6.39 -5.98 -3.59
CA THR A 785 -6.26 -5.35 -2.27
C THR A 785 -4.95 -5.75 -1.62
N LYS A 786 -4.62 -7.05 -1.61
CA LYS A 786 -3.33 -7.53 -1.13
C LYS A 786 -2.18 -6.90 -1.94
N ASP A 787 -2.26 -6.89 -3.26
CA ASP A 787 -1.25 -6.28 -4.14
C ASP A 787 -1.06 -4.77 -3.91
N TYR A 788 -2.09 -4.07 -3.40
CA TYR A 788 -2.04 -2.66 -3.01
C TYR A 788 -1.41 -2.51 -1.62
N GLU A 789 -1.88 -3.28 -0.62
CA GLU A 789 -1.35 -3.26 0.74
C GLU A 789 0.15 -3.63 0.77
N ASP A 790 0.55 -4.66 0.02
CA ASP A 790 1.96 -5.08 -0.14
C ASP A 790 2.79 -3.95 -0.79
N ALA A 791 2.23 -3.23 -1.77
CA ALA A 791 2.91 -2.10 -2.41
C ALA A 791 3.05 -0.89 -1.47
N VAL A 792 2.04 -0.58 -0.65
CA VAL A 792 2.12 0.48 0.38
C VAL A 792 3.16 0.11 1.44
N GLU A 793 3.21 -1.17 1.84
CA GLU A 793 4.21 -1.65 2.78
C GLU A 793 5.63 -1.54 2.19
N GLU A 794 5.83 -1.96 0.94
CA GLU A 794 7.15 -1.97 0.32
C GLU A 794 7.63 -0.58 -0.12
N PHE A 795 6.74 0.22 -0.71
CA PHE A 795 7.08 1.46 -1.43
C PHE A 795 6.47 2.73 -0.84
N SER A 796 5.64 2.63 0.21
CA SER A 796 4.79 3.72 0.70
C SER A 796 3.73 4.14 -0.32
N GLU A 797 3.05 5.26 -0.06
CA GLU A 797 1.98 5.76 -0.91
C GLU A 797 2.54 6.25 -2.25
N LEU A 798 2.33 5.51 -3.33
CA LEU A 798 2.83 5.87 -4.67
C LEU A 798 2.01 6.99 -5.32
N SER A 799 0.81 7.28 -4.82
CA SER A 799 -0.08 8.35 -5.28
C SER A 799 0.57 9.75 -5.27
N VAL A 800 1.56 9.97 -4.40
CA VAL A 800 2.27 11.25 -4.25
C VAL A 800 3.26 11.54 -5.39
N LEU A 801 3.71 10.52 -6.12
CA LEU A 801 4.64 10.67 -7.24
C LEU A 801 3.92 11.29 -8.45
N SER A 802 4.58 12.14 -9.24
CA SER A 802 4.03 12.53 -10.55
C SER A 802 4.02 11.36 -11.52
N THR A 803 3.09 11.41 -12.48
CA THR A 803 2.85 10.31 -13.42
C THR A 803 4.07 9.98 -14.26
N ARG A 804 4.88 10.97 -14.65
CA ARG A 804 6.12 10.73 -15.37
C ARG A 804 7.09 9.84 -14.56
N GLU A 805 7.34 10.19 -13.32
CA GLU A 805 8.27 9.49 -12.42
C GLU A 805 7.69 8.14 -11.97
N PHE A 806 6.37 8.05 -11.80
CA PHE A 806 5.69 6.78 -11.57
C PHE A 806 5.90 5.80 -12.74
N LEU A 807 5.76 6.25 -13.98
CA LEU A 807 5.85 5.39 -15.17
C LEU A 807 7.29 5.12 -15.64
N HIS A 808 8.20 6.09 -15.47
CA HIS A 808 9.52 6.07 -16.09
C HIS A 808 10.68 6.21 -15.11
N GLY A 809 10.42 6.36 -13.81
CA GLY A 809 11.44 6.52 -12.79
C GLY A 809 12.12 7.90 -12.86
N LEU A 810 13.25 8.02 -12.16
CA LEU A 810 14.09 9.23 -12.19
C LEU A 810 15.12 9.14 -13.31
N ALA A 811 15.39 10.28 -13.95
CA ALA A 811 16.55 10.41 -14.83
C ALA A 811 17.83 10.60 -13.99
N VAL A 812 18.96 10.13 -14.51
CA VAL A 812 20.26 10.35 -13.86
C VAL A 812 20.57 11.85 -13.82
N HIS A 813 21.07 12.33 -12.68
CA HIS A 813 21.30 13.74 -12.35
C HIS A 813 20.05 14.62 -12.36
N SER A 814 18.88 14.02 -12.16
CA SER A 814 17.62 14.74 -11.93
C SER A 814 17.19 14.63 -10.47
N GLU A 815 16.56 15.70 -9.98
CA GLU A 815 15.93 15.76 -8.67
C GLU A 815 14.43 16.00 -8.84
N HIS A 816 13.64 15.29 -8.05
CA HIS A 816 12.20 15.32 -8.08
C HIS A 816 11.63 15.69 -6.71
N GLU A 817 10.83 16.75 -6.67
CA GLU A 817 10.14 17.21 -5.46
C GLU A 817 8.83 16.47 -5.27
N VAL A 818 8.70 15.81 -4.11
CA VAL A 818 7.51 15.05 -3.71
C VAL A 818 6.98 15.61 -2.39
N GLU A 819 5.73 16.04 -2.37
CA GLU A 819 5.02 16.39 -1.13
C GLU A 819 4.34 15.13 -0.58
N ILE A 820 4.84 14.63 0.56
CA ILE A 820 4.33 13.39 1.19
C ILE A 820 3.23 13.65 2.22
N GLU A 821 3.11 14.89 2.65
CA GLU A 821 2.15 15.39 3.63
C GLU A 821 2.24 16.92 3.60
N ARG A 822 1.16 17.62 3.98
CA ARG A 822 1.16 19.10 4.01
C ARG A 822 2.38 19.64 4.76
N GLY A 823 3.22 20.39 4.05
CA GLY A 823 4.43 21.00 4.61
C GLY A 823 5.63 20.06 4.79
N LYS A 824 5.54 18.78 4.37
CA LYS A 824 6.65 17.83 4.33
C LYS A 824 6.98 17.48 2.88
N ARG A 825 8.13 17.97 2.43
CA ARG A 825 8.63 17.76 1.07
C ARG A 825 9.91 16.95 1.09
N LEU A 826 10.00 16.03 0.14
CA LEU A 826 11.19 15.23 -0.14
C LEU A 826 11.74 15.65 -1.50
N LEU A 827 13.04 15.86 -1.56
CA LEU A 827 13.77 15.98 -2.81
C LEU A 827 14.46 14.65 -3.07
N LEU A 828 13.99 13.93 -4.08
CA LEU A 828 14.45 12.60 -4.44
C LEU A 828 15.28 12.68 -5.71
N GLY A 829 16.54 12.27 -5.67
CA GLY A 829 17.42 12.30 -6.82
C GLY A 829 18.04 10.94 -7.14
N LEU A 830 18.52 10.81 -8.38
CA LEU A 830 19.25 9.65 -8.87
C LEU A 830 20.61 10.12 -9.42
N GLU A 831 21.71 9.64 -8.83
CA GLU A 831 23.07 10.04 -9.20
C GLU A 831 23.75 9.06 -10.14
N ALA A 832 23.56 7.75 -9.91
CA ALA A 832 24.20 6.72 -10.73
C ALA A 832 23.47 5.37 -10.60
N ILE A 833 23.52 4.57 -11.66
CA ILE A 833 23.10 3.17 -11.66
C ILE A 833 24.36 2.33 -11.90
N GLY A 834 24.71 1.47 -10.93
CA GLY A 834 25.86 0.57 -11.05
C GLY A 834 25.64 -0.59 -12.01
N GLU A 835 26.71 -1.31 -12.31
CA GLU A 835 26.66 -2.59 -13.03
C GLU A 835 25.98 -3.68 -12.19
N PRO A 836 25.34 -4.67 -12.83
CA PRO A 836 24.69 -5.76 -12.11
C PRO A 836 25.75 -6.70 -11.52
N ASP A 837 25.53 -7.16 -10.29
CA ASP A 837 26.32 -8.21 -9.67
C ASP A 837 26.00 -9.60 -10.25
N ALA A 838 26.67 -10.65 -9.77
CA ALA A 838 26.46 -12.02 -10.24
C ALA A 838 25.03 -12.56 -9.97
N ARG A 839 24.29 -11.95 -9.04
CA ARG A 839 22.88 -12.24 -8.74
C ARG A 839 21.93 -11.37 -9.57
N GLY A 840 22.47 -10.48 -10.41
CA GLY A 840 21.75 -9.53 -11.23
C GLY A 840 21.14 -8.36 -10.46
N TYR A 841 21.73 -7.97 -9.32
CA TYR A 841 21.36 -6.77 -8.57
C TYR A 841 22.29 -5.60 -8.93
N ARG A 842 21.72 -4.42 -9.15
CA ARG A 842 22.43 -3.16 -9.33
C ARG A 842 22.39 -2.34 -8.05
N GLN A 843 23.52 -1.74 -7.70
CA GLN A 843 23.57 -0.71 -6.66
C GLN A 843 23.23 0.64 -7.29
N VAL A 844 22.12 1.22 -6.89
CA VAL A 844 21.62 2.50 -7.39
C VAL A 844 21.92 3.59 -6.36
N VAL A 845 22.69 4.60 -6.77
CA VAL A 845 23.05 5.74 -5.93
C VAL A 845 22.00 6.83 -6.13
N CYS A 846 21.27 7.11 -5.08
CA CYS A 846 20.19 8.10 -5.03
C CYS A 846 20.50 9.19 -3.99
N THR A 847 19.70 10.24 -3.98
CA THR A 847 19.73 11.29 -2.95
C THR A 847 18.34 11.50 -2.35
N ILE A 848 18.28 11.77 -1.04
CA ILE A 848 17.09 12.26 -0.34
C ILE A 848 17.47 13.54 0.40
N ASN A 849 16.89 14.68 0.04
CA ASN A 849 17.17 15.99 0.66
C ASN A 849 18.69 16.25 0.75
N GLY A 850 19.41 16.02 -0.36
CA GLY A 850 20.86 16.17 -0.48
C GLY A 850 21.70 15.06 0.18
N GLN A 851 21.09 14.01 0.74
CA GLN A 851 21.81 12.91 1.38
C GLN A 851 21.87 11.68 0.48
N ILE A 852 23.07 11.14 0.27
CA ILE A 852 23.28 9.93 -0.52
C ILE A 852 22.59 8.72 0.15
N ARG A 853 21.94 7.91 -0.67
CA ARG A 853 21.35 6.62 -0.34
C ARG A 853 21.72 5.63 -1.43
N VAL A 854 22.10 4.42 -1.03
CA VAL A 854 22.33 3.33 -1.99
C VAL A 854 21.18 2.35 -1.84
N VAL A 855 20.52 2.06 -2.96
CA VAL A 855 19.40 1.13 -3.05
C VAL A 855 19.82 -0.04 -3.94
N SER A 856 19.65 -1.27 -3.46
CA SER A 856 19.87 -2.47 -4.26
C SER A 856 18.60 -2.81 -5.05
N VAL A 857 18.72 -2.94 -6.37
CA VAL A 857 17.61 -3.18 -7.28
C VAL A 857 17.90 -4.38 -8.16
N ARG A 858 16.95 -5.34 -8.25
CA ARG A 858 17.06 -6.46 -9.19
C ARG A 858 16.85 -5.97 -10.63
N ASP A 859 17.78 -6.29 -11.52
CA ASP A 859 17.68 -6.05 -12.96
C ASP A 859 17.08 -7.28 -13.67
N HIS A 860 15.80 -7.21 -14.02
CA HIS A 860 15.08 -8.34 -14.63
C HIS A 860 15.59 -8.72 -16.03
N ALA A 861 16.40 -7.89 -16.69
CA ALA A 861 17.03 -8.24 -17.96
C ALA A 861 18.25 -9.16 -17.79
N VAL A 862 18.84 -9.21 -16.59
CA VAL A 862 20.00 -10.05 -16.29
C VAL A 862 19.55 -11.41 -15.74
N GLN A 863 19.86 -12.47 -16.50
CA GLN A 863 19.67 -13.85 -16.04
C GLN A 863 20.72 -14.20 -14.97
N SER A 864 20.27 -14.58 -13.78
CA SER A 864 21.15 -15.06 -12.71
C SER A 864 21.28 -16.58 -12.81
N ASN A 865 22.51 -17.09 -12.90
CA ASN A 865 22.81 -18.52 -12.77
C ASN A 865 23.11 -18.92 -11.31
N VAL A 866 23.07 -17.96 -10.38
CA VAL A 866 23.24 -18.22 -8.94
C VAL A 866 21.89 -18.65 -8.39
N VAL A 867 21.82 -19.88 -7.87
CA VAL A 867 20.65 -20.43 -7.18
C VAL A 867 20.47 -19.64 -5.88
N THR A 868 19.49 -18.74 -5.84
CA THR A 868 19.04 -18.10 -4.59
C THR A 868 18.38 -19.14 -3.69
N ALA A 869 18.73 -19.15 -2.41
CA ALA A 869 18.02 -19.96 -1.42
C ALA A 869 16.53 -19.58 -1.42
N GLU A 870 15.67 -20.59 -1.44
CA GLU A 870 14.22 -20.41 -1.31
C GLU A 870 13.91 -19.74 0.04
N ARG A 871 12.88 -18.89 0.15
CA ARG A 871 12.45 -18.29 1.42
C ARG A 871 11.19 -18.94 1.95
N ALA A 872 11.09 -19.06 3.28
CA ALA A 872 9.91 -19.59 3.92
C ALA A 872 8.76 -18.57 3.88
N ASP A 873 7.55 -19.04 3.58
CA ASP A 873 6.30 -18.29 3.61
C ASP A 873 5.75 -18.23 5.04
N PRO A 874 5.67 -17.04 5.68
CA PRO A 874 5.14 -16.89 7.03
C PRO A 874 3.69 -17.36 7.19
N GLY A 875 2.92 -17.40 6.09
CA GLY A 875 1.54 -17.89 6.08
C GLY A 875 1.42 -19.41 6.10
N LYS A 876 2.54 -20.15 6.00
CA LYS A 876 2.57 -21.62 5.97
C LYS A 876 3.36 -22.14 7.18
N PRO A 877 2.69 -22.53 8.28
CA PRO A 877 3.34 -22.97 9.51
C PRO A 877 4.30 -24.17 9.36
N GLY A 878 4.08 -25.00 8.35
CA GLY A 878 4.94 -26.15 8.03
C GLY A 878 6.26 -25.79 7.35
N GLN A 879 6.45 -24.55 6.90
CA GLN A 879 7.72 -24.09 6.33
C GLN A 879 8.65 -23.56 7.43
N VAL A 880 9.79 -24.23 7.65
CA VAL A 880 10.73 -23.87 8.71
C VAL A 880 11.78 -22.90 8.15
N PRO A 881 11.81 -21.63 8.58
CA PRO A 881 12.82 -20.66 8.16
C PRO A 881 14.13 -20.79 8.93
N ALA A 882 15.22 -20.33 8.30
CA ALA A 882 16.46 -19.96 8.94
C ALA A 882 16.20 -18.75 9.86
N PRO A 883 16.49 -18.85 11.16
CA PRO A 883 16.17 -17.79 12.11
C PRO A 883 17.05 -16.53 11.96
N PHE A 884 18.23 -16.68 11.35
CA PHE A 884 19.21 -15.63 11.08
C PHE A 884 20.28 -16.19 10.14
N ALA A 885 21.21 -15.34 9.69
CA ALA A 885 22.32 -15.77 8.84
C ALA A 885 23.33 -16.63 9.62
N GLY A 886 23.72 -17.77 9.06
CA GLY A 886 24.62 -18.72 9.70
C GLY A 886 24.80 -19.99 8.88
N VAL A 887 25.60 -20.94 9.37
CA VAL A 887 25.73 -22.25 8.75
C VAL A 887 24.73 -23.19 9.40
N VAL A 888 23.77 -23.68 8.63
CA VAL A 888 22.73 -24.60 9.11
C VAL A 888 23.08 -26.03 8.71
N THR A 889 22.96 -26.93 9.68
CA THR A 889 23.05 -28.38 9.49
C THR A 889 21.71 -29.02 9.89
N LEU A 890 21.04 -29.66 8.94
CA LEU A 890 19.78 -30.36 9.18
C LEU A 890 20.03 -31.64 10.00
N THR A 891 19.13 -31.94 10.95
CA THR A 891 19.19 -33.14 11.79
C THR A 891 18.07 -34.16 11.47
N VAL A 892 17.34 -33.94 10.39
CA VAL A 892 16.19 -34.74 9.93
C VAL A 892 16.27 -34.99 8.42
N GLU A 893 15.63 -36.06 7.95
CA GLU A 893 15.53 -36.44 6.55
C GLU A 893 14.08 -36.38 6.02
N VAL A 894 13.92 -36.39 4.70
CA VAL A 894 12.59 -36.47 4.08
C VAL A 894 11.93 -37.80 4.48
N GLY A 895 10.71 -37.72 5.01
CA GLY A 895 9.94 -38.86 5.52
C GLY A 895 9.96 -39.01 7.04
N ASP A 896 10.80 -38.25 7.76
CA ASP A 896 10.82 -38.27 9.22
C ASP A 896 9.55 -37.64 9.81
N VAL A 897 9.02 -38.26 10.86
CA VAL A 897 7.91 -37.69 11.66
C VAL A 897 8.50 -36.86 12.79
N VAL A 898 8.10 -35.58 12.86
CA VAL A 898 8.59 -34.62 13.85
C VAL A 898 7.43 -34.07 14.68
N GLU A 899 7.66 -33.85 15.97
CA GLU A 899 6.71 -33.19 16.87
C GLU A 899 6.93 -31.67 16.91
N ALA A 900 5.90 -30.91 17.25
CA ALA A 900 6.04 -29.47 17.46
C ALA A 900 7.04 -29.20 18.62
N GLY A 901 8.02 -28.34 18.38
CA GLY A 901 9.12 -28.05 19.30
C GLY A 901 10.32 -29.00 19.20
N GLN A 902 10.25 -30.07 18.40
CA GLN A 902 11.38 -30.95 18.15
C GLN A 902 12.47 -30.22 17.34
N SER A 903 13.74 -30.43 17.71
CA SER A 903 14.88 -29.89 16.96
C SER A 903 14.99 -30.57 15.59
N VAL A 904 15.02 -29.78 14.53
CA VAL A 904 15.10 -30.24 13.14
C VAL A 904 16.37 -29.79 12.43
N ALA A 905 17.08 -28.80 12.97
CA ALA A 905 18.40 -28.40 12.49
C ALA A 905 19.21 -27.73 13.62
N THR A 906 20.51 -27.61 13.44
CA THR A 906 21.36 -26.73 14.24
C THR A 906 21.92 -25.62 13.36
N ILE A 907 21.97 -24.40 13.88
CA ILE A 907 22.60 -23.26 13.23
C ILE A 907 23.79 -22.80 14.05
N GLU A 908 24.93 -22.65 13.37
CA GLU A 908 26.14 -22.07 13.94
C GLU A 908 26.31 -20.63 13.44
N ALA A 909 26.32 -19.70 14.38
CA ALA A 909 26.66 -18.30 14.14
C ALA A 909 27.32 -17.73 15.39
N MET A 910 28.33 -16.86 15.24
CA MET A 910 28.96 -16.16 16.37
C MET A 910 29.61 -17.07 17.44
N LYS A 911 30.12 -18.26 17.08
CA LYS A 911 30.61 -19.29 18.04
C LYS A 911 29.53 -19.78 19.03
N MET A 912 28.26 -19.51 18.72
CA MET A 912 27.11 -20.04 19.41
C MET A 912 26.41 -21.04 18.51
N GLU A 913 26.00 -22.16 19.10
CA GLU A 913 25.17 -23.16 18.45
C GLU A 913 23.75 -23.01 18.98
N ALA A 914 22.78 -22.92 18.08
CA ALA A 914 21.37 -22.85 18.42
C ALA A 914 20.59 -23.96 17.70
N ALA A 915 19.68 -24.60 18.42
CA ALA A 915 18.73 -25.53 17.83
C ALA A 915 17.62 -24.77 17.09
N ILE A 916 17.29 -25.23 15.88
CA ILE A 916 16.14 -24.79 15.11
C ILE A 916 15.06 -25.86 15.30
N THR A 917 13.88 -25.44 15.78
CA THR A 917 12.80 -26.34 16.14
C THR A 917 11.62 -26.25 15.17
N ALA A 918 10.91 -27.36 14.97
CA ALA A 918 9.69 -27.40 14.20
C ALA A 918 8.56 -26.59 14.88
N GLY A 919 7.88 -25.71 14.13
CA GLY A 919 6.74 -24.95 14.64
C GLY A 919 5.44 -25.77 14.73
N VAL A 920 5.35 -26.85 13.96
CA VAL A 920 4.22 -27.79 13.90
C VAL A 920 4.73 -29.23 13.90
N GLY A 921 3.88 -30.17 14.31
CA GLY A 921 4.16 -31.59 14.14
C GLY A 921 3.63 -32.10 12.80
N GLY A 922 4.31 -33.06 12.19
CA GLY A 922 3.96 -33.61 10.88
C GLY A 922 5.09 -34.42 10.27
N THR A 923 4.99 -34.72 8.97
CA THR A 923 6.03 -35.47 8.25
C THR A 923 6.89 -34.51 7.43
N VAL A 924 8.21 -34.64 7.48
CA VAL A 924 9.12 -33.83 6.66
C VAL A 924 8.94 -34.22 5.19
N GLU A 925 8.35 -33.33 4.38
CA GLU A 925 8.07 -33.57 2.96
C GLU A 925 9.26 -33.22 2.07
N ARG A 926 10.05 -32.21 2.47
CA ARG A 926 11.12 -31.66 1.64
C ARG A 926 12.18 -30.94 2.45
N LEU A 927 13.43 -31.12 2.07
CA LEU A 927 14.56 -30.30 2.52
C LEU A 927 14.86 -29.25 1.44
N ALA A 928 14.89 -27.97 1.83
CA ALA A 928 15.15 -26.85 0.91
C ALA A 928 16.64 -26.48 0.84
N ILE A 929 17.43 -26.91 1.83
CA ILE A 929 18.89 -26.87 1.81
C ILE A 929 19.48 -28.28 1.80
N GLY A 930 20.70 -28.40 1.29
CA GLY A 930 21.45 -29.66 1.30
C GLY A 930 22.15 -29.93 2.64
N HIS A 931 23.34 -30.52 2.60
CA HIS A 931 24.24 -30.60 3.75
C HIS A 931 24.72 -29.20 4.20
N ALA A 932 25.30 -29.11 5.40
CA ALA A 932 25.82 -27.89 6.04
C ALA A 932 26.00 -26.69 5.09
N GLN A 933 25.01 -25.78 5.07
CA GLN A 933 24.91 -24.71 4.10
C GLN A 933 24.81 -23.35 4.79
N ALA A 934 25.49 -22.34 4.23
CA ALA A 934 25.31 -20.96 4.65
C ALA A 934 23.95 -20.44 4.16
N VAL A 935 23.15 -19.90 5.07
CA VAL A 935 21.81 -19.34 4.80
C VAL A 935 21.73 -17.92 5.32
N GLU A 936 20.79 -17.13 4.80
CA GLU A 936 20.38 -15.84 5.34
C GLU A 936 19.10 -15.99 6.20
N GLY A 937 18.79 -14.98 7.02
CA GLY A 937 17.55 -14.97 7.79
C GLY A 937 16.32 -15.02 6.89
N GLY A 938 15.41 -15.96 7.16
CA GLY A 938 14.17 -16.18 6.40
C GLY A 938 14.28 -17.20 5.26
N ASP A 939 15.47 -17.71 4.96
CA ASP A 939 15.63 -18.79 3.98
C ASP A 939 14.92 -20.06 4.45
N LEU A 940 14.25 -20.76 3.56
CA LEU A 940 13.57 -22.02 3.83
C LEU A 940 14.59 -23.12 4.07
N LEU A 941 14.42 -23.85 5.17
CA LEU A 941 15.27 -24.98 5.53
C LEU A 941 14.62 -26.31 5.15
N LEU A 942 13.35 -26.49 5.52
CA LEU A 942 12.56 -27.69 5.24
C LEU A 942 11.05 -27.40 5.31
N VAL A 943 10.26 -28.33 4.77
CA VAL A 943 8.79 -28.32 4.76
C VAL A 943 8.25 -29.53 5.51
N ILE A 944 7.30 -29.28 6.40
CA ILE A 944 6.55 -30.26 7.18
C ILE A 944 5.10 -30.25 6.66
N GLY A 945 4.58 -31.43 6.32
CA GLY A 945 3.23 -31.67 5.82
C GLY A 945 2.27 -32.23 6.86
#